data_AF-A0A9P1FFK5-F1
#
_entry.id   AF-A0A9P1FFK5-F1
#
_cell.length_a   1.000
_cell.length_b   1.000
_cell.length_c   1.000
_cell.angle_alpha   90.00
_cell.angle_beta   90.00
_cell.angle_gamma   90.00
#
_symmetry.space_group_name_H-M   'P 1'
#
loop_
_entity.id
_entity.type
_entity.pdbx_description
1 polymer ?
#
loop_
_entity_poly.entity_id
_entity_poly.type
_entity_poly.pdbx_seq_one_letter_code
_entity_poly.pdbx_strand_id
1 'polypeptide(L)'
;MCPASSSQPTSTRIRVLSVALATMLGVLGGLGVFTFGYGGGHAYLSNNPASCANCHIMQSEYDSWVKSSHHNFATCNDCHLSHHPIGKWVTKADNGFFHSLAFTTGDFKDPIQIKPRNSRVTQQACIYCHQDLVNHMLPAEQGMRSMYPSSPSRNLARTRSGKAGVLLLAFLAAALATGIVAWVLITMIGHKQEAQQPFVRLAEVSEISTDPEPWGRNWPHQFEGWKSTAGDRFYGGSSAMPQSKLETFPWLKRLYAGYAFSIDYREARGHAYMLYDQGVTERVTKKPQAGACLHCHGSTTVLYRKVGLEAMDQDASEEVLAAEFNMPAVQRGFEEVSTKTYEEVLAMLKQMPDGTPGENEPVFPEAPAGGFSGEFAGEPVPEDHPDVGEAHPVTCIDCHDPQTMQIRVTRPGFINGIAALAAGDAPVPHLPSIARWRGGDRAEPYDPNAEASRQEMRSFVCGQCHVEYYCANKMTLTFPWSNGLKMEDEEQQWEETTFPDGSEFYDYKHGETGAPIYKVQHPEFELWSQGIHARSGVSCSDCHMPYQRVGAMKISDHDVRSPLENINAACQNCHHQSESDLRLRVETIQANNQQLLDRAATAMTEMLDAILYAKVSEASEEQLQEAYELQRKAMWRLDYISSENSRGFHADQEAARILAESIDYSRQAQALALKIRAPEPPSIEDLEITPVEGVTPNNPQRLEAD
;
A
#
# COMPACT_ATOMS: atom_id res chain seq x y z
N MET A 1 -51.82 -81.70 41.20
CA MET A 1 -52.07 -80.96 39.94
C MET A 1 -50.99 -79.90 39.76
N CYS A 2 -50.53 -79.75 38.52
CA CYS A 2 -49.29 -79.14 38.02
C CYS A 2 -48.98 -77.67 38.38
N PRO A 3 -47.71 -77.22 38.20
CA PRO A 3 -47.24 -75.86 38.42
C PRO A 3 -47.49 -74.93 37.21
N ALA A 4 -47.45 -73.62 37.42
CA ALA A 4 -47.46 -72.62 36.34
C ALA A 4 -46.31 -71.61 36.51
N SER A 5 -45.58 -71.41 35.42
CA SER A 5 -44.35 -70.64 35.26
C SER A 5 -44.56 -69.27 34.60
N SER A 6 -43.54 -68.40 34.77
CA SER A 6 -43.14 -67.29 33.89
C SER A 6 -43.96 -65.98 34.02
N SER A 7 -43.43 -64.76 33.88
CA SER A 7 -42.20 -64.27 33.25
C SER A 7 -41.83 -62.86 33.79
N GLN A 8 -40.55 -62.50 33.80
CA GLN A 8 -40.04 -61.17 34.16
C GLN A 8 -40.16 -60.15 33.01
N PRO A 9 -40.56 -58.88 33.26
CA PRO A 9 -40.50 -57.80 32.26
C PRO A 9 -39.45 -56.71 32.59
N THR A 10 -38.30 -57.05 33.20
CA THR A 10 -37.28 -56.05 33.59
C THR A 10 -36.11 -55.91 32.59
N SER A 11 -35.89 -56.89 31.70
CA SER A 11 -34.72 -56.91 30.79
C SER A 11 -34.88 -55.99 29.57
N THR A 12 -36.10 -55.85 29.02
CA THR A 12 -36.34 -55.10 27.78
C THR A 12 -36.17 -53.58 27.95
N ARG A 13 -36.63 -53.00 29.08
CA ARG A 13 -36.50 -51.55 29.36
C ARG A 13 -35.04 -51.12 29.55
N ILE A 14 -34.23 -51.97 30.19
CA ILE A 14 -32.80 -51.69 30.41
C ILE A 14 -32.03 -51.75 29.08
N ARG A 15 -32.38 -52.67 28.18
CA ARG A 15 -31.77 -52.76 26.84
C ARG A 15 -32.09 -51.53 25.98
N VAL A 16 -33.34 -51.07 25.97
CA VAL A 16 -33.75 -49.86 25.21
C VAL A 16 -33.04 -48.61 25.72
N LEU A 17 -32.94 -48.43 27.04
CA LEU A 17 -32.19 -47.31 27.65
C LEU A 17 -30.69 -47.35 27.35
N SER A 18 -30.10 -48.55 27.33
CA SER A 18 -28.67 -48.72 27.06
C SER A 18 -28.33 -48.46 25.59
N VAL A 19 -29.20 -48.89 24.66
CA VAL A 19 -29.06 -48.58 23.23
C VAL A 19 -29.27 -47.09 22.97
N ALA A 20 -30.28 -46.46 23.59
CA ALA A 20 -30.50 -45.03 23.45
C ALA A 20 -29.30 -44.20 23.97
N LEU A 21 -28.71 -44.61 25.10
CA LEU A 21 -27.50 -43.98 25.63
C LEU A 21 -26.29 -44.18 24.71
N ALA A 22 -26.10 -45.39 24.17
CA ALA A 22 -25.00 -45.68 23.24
C ALA A 22 -25.13 -44.89 21.92
N THR A 23 -26.33 -44.83 21.34
CA THR A 23 -26.61 -44.03 20.14
C THR A 23 -26.37 -42.55 20.41
N MET A 24 -26.82 -42.02 21.55
CA MET A 24 -26.59 -40.62 21.91
C MET A 24 -25.11 -40.32 22.15
N LEU A 25 -24.36 -41.20 22.83
CA LEU A 25 -22.90 -41.06 22.98
C LEU A 25 -22.19 -41.14 21.62
N GLY A 26 -22.67 -41.97 20.70
CA GLY A 26 -22.18 -42.06 19.33
C GLY A 26 -22.45 -40.78 18.53
N VAL A 27 -23.66 -40.21 18.63
CA VAL A 27 -24.01 -38.92 18.03
C VAL A 27 -23.17 -37.80 18.64
N LEU A 28 -23.01 -37.76 19.96
CA LEU A 28 -22.17 -36.77 20.66
C LEU A 28 -20.69 -36.87 20.26
N GLY A 29 -20.17 -38.08 20.19
CA GLY A 29 -18.80 -38.33 19.71
C GLY A 29 -18.64 -37.90 18.26
N GLY A 30 -19.58 -38.26 17.38
CA GLY A 30 -19.59 -37.86 15.97
C GLY A 30 -19.70 -36.35 15.79
N LEU A 31 -20.63 -35.69 16.49
CA LEU A 31 -20.80 -34.24 16.47
C LEU A 31 -19.55 -33.54 17.00
N GLY A 32 -18.98 -34.04 18.11
CA GLY A 32 -17.77 -33.48 18.70
C GLY A 32 -16.55 -33.57 17.79
N VAL A 33 -16.34 -34.72 17.14
CA VAL A 33 -15.27 -34.91 16.15
C VAL A 33 -15.48 -34.05 14.91
N PHE A 34 -16.71 -34.01 14.39
CA PHE A 34 -17.06 -33.15 13.25
C PHE A 34 -16.84 -31.66 13.58
N THR A 35 -17.26 -31.22 14.77
CA THR A 35 -17.07 -29.85 15.28
C THR A 35 -15.61 -29.49 15.41
N PHE A 36 -14.82 -30.39 15.99
CA PHE A 36 -13.38 -30.19 16.15
C PHE A 36 -12.68 -30.12 14.79
N GLY A 37 -13.10 -30.92 13.81
CA GLY A 37 -12.59 -30.87 12.43
C GLY A 37 -12.99 -29.59 11.70
N TYR A 38 -14.29 -29.31 11.60
CA TYR A 38 -14.84 -28.17 10.86
C TYR A 38 -14.44 -26.81 11.45
N GLY A 39 -14.37 -26.73 12.79
CA GLY A 39 -13.92 -25.53 13.50
C GLY A 39 -12.42 -25.27 13.40
N GLY A 40 -11.63 -26.15 12.78
CA GLY A 40 -10.17 -26.05 12.77
C GLY A 40 -9.57 -26.20 14.17
N GLY A 41 -10.16 -27.04 15.04
CA GLY A 41 -9.76 -27.23 16.44
C GLY A 41 -8.27 -27.53 16.64
N HIS A 42 -7.63 -28.15 15.65
CA HIS A 42 -6.19 -28.39 15.62
C HIS A 42 -5.37 -27.08 15.56
N ALA A 43 -5.84 -26.05 14.84
CA ALA A 43 -5.18 -24.76 14.74
C ALA A 43 -5.13 -24.04 16.10
N TYR A 44 -6.18 -24.19 16.91
CA TYR A 44 -6.23 -23.65 18.27
C TYR A 44 -5.25 -24.36 19.23
N LEU A 45 -4.77 -25.56 18.90
CA LEU A 45 -3.70 -26.24 19.65
C LEU A 45 -2.29 -25.84 19.17
N SER A 46 -2.20 -25.09 18.06
CA SER A 46 -0.94 -24.65 17.48
C SER A 46 -0.39 -23.37 18.12
N ASN A 47 0.87 -23.06 17.77
CA ASN A 47 1.53 -21.79 18.04
C ASN A 47 1.50 -20.83 16.84
N ASN A 48 0.79 -21.17 15.75
CA ASN A 48 0.76 -20.32 14.55
C ASN A 48 -0.01 -19.01 14.85
N PRO A 49 0.64 -17.83 14.76
CA PRO A 49 0.01 -16.53 14.97
C PRO A 49 -1.24 -16.28 14.12
N ALA A 50 -1.28 -16.81 12.88
CA ALA A 50 -2.44 -16.71 12.00
C ALA A 50 -3.69 -17.38 12.61
N SER A 51 -3.51 -18.34 13.53
CA SER A 51 -4.63 -18.98 14.21
C SER A 51 -5.38 -18.02 15.13
N CYS A 52 -4.72 -16.97 15.62
CA CYS A 52 -5.32 -15.93 16.44
C CYS A 52 -6.09 -14.90 15.60
N ALA A 53 -5.67 -14.68 14.34
CA ALA A 53 -6.34 -13.82 13.36
C ALA A 53 -7.53 -14.47 12.65
N ASN A 54 -7.78 -15.77 12.87
CA ASN A 54 -9.01 -16.43 12.40
C ASN A 54 -10.31 -15.75 12.90
N CYS A 55 -10.21 -14.87 13.88
CA CYS A 55 -11.27 -13.95 14.30
C CYS A 55 -10.99 -12.53 13.78
N HIS A 56 -11.95 -11.92 13.09
CA HIS A 56 -11.83 -10.58 12.49
C HIS A 56 -11.43 -9.47 13.49
N ILE A 57 -11.78 -9.59 14.77
CA ILE A 57 -11.44 -8.60 15.80
C ILE A 57 -9.97 -8.60 16.20
N MET A 58 -9.27 -9.73 16.04
CA MET A 58 -7.85 -9.84 16.37
C MET A 58 -6.95 -9.47 15.17
N GLN A 59 -7.56 -9.08 14.04
CA GLN A 59 -6.83 -8.80 12.81
C GLN A 59 -5.91 -7.58 12.98
N SER A 60 -6.35 -6.54 13.69
CA SER A 60 -5.52 -5.36 13.97
C SER A 60 -4.28 -5.69 14.79
N GLU A 61 -4.41 -6.56 15.78
CA GLU A 61 -3.35 -6.98 16.69
C GLU A 61 -2.38 -7.92 15.97
N TYR A 62 -2.89 -8.77 15.08
CA TYR A 62 -2.07 -9.58 14.19
C TYR A 62 -1.28 -8.69 13.21
N ASP A 63 -1.95 -7.75 12.55
CA ASP A 63 -1.31 -6.81 11.62
C ASP A 63 -0.26 -5.95 12.34
N SER A 64 -0.55 -5.50 13.58
CA SER A 64 0.41 -4.78 14.42
C SER A 64 1.60 -5.65 14.83
N TRP A 65 1.37 -6.92 15.16
CA TRP A 65 2.43 -7.88 15.44
C TRP A 65 3.32 -8.08 14.21
N VAL A 66 2.75 -8.28 13.01
CA VAL A 66 3.49 -8.38 11.74
C VAL A 66 4.36 -7.14 11.51
N LYS A 67 3.85 -5.94 11.83
CA LYS A 67 4.61 -4.68 11.74
C LYS A 67 5.71 -4.52 12.80
N SER A 68 5.66 -5.30 13.88
CA SER A 68 6.60 -5.16 15.00
C SER A 68 7.90 -5.93 14.76
N SER A 69 9.02 -5.45 15.28
CA SER A 69 10.30 -6.18 15.24
C SER A 69 10.25 -7.57 15.89
N HIS A 70 9.27 -7.81 16.77
CA HIS A 70 9.09 -9.06 17.50
C HIS A 70 8.56 -10.20 16.63
N HIS A 71 7.96 -9.95 15.45
CA HIS A 71 7.43 -11.03 14.60
C HIS A 71 8.50 -12.02 14.15
N ASN A 72 9.76 -11.56 14.08
CA ASN A 72 10.91 -12.37 13.71
C ASN A 72 11.32 -13.40 14.78
N PHE A 73 10.94 -13.17 16.04
CA PHE A 73 11.49 -13.91 17.20
C PHE A 73 10.44 -14.45 18.16
N ALA A 74 9.21 -13.95 18.11
CA ALA A 74 8.15 -14.29 19.04
C ALA A 74 6.79 -14.42 18.32
N THR A 75 6.05 -15.46 18.66
CA THR A 75 4.64 -15.65 18.28
C THR A 75 3.72 -14.99 19.31
N CYS A 76 2.44 -14.84 18.97
CA CYS A 76 1.43 -14.33 19.91
C CYS A 76 1.41 -15.13 21.24
N ASN A 77 1.60 -16.45 21.17
CA ASN A 77 1.59 -17.32 22.35
C ASN A 77 2.80 -17.09 23.26
N ASP A 78 3.94 -16.66 22.71
CA ASP A 78 5.15 -16.40 23.48
C ASP A 78 4.99 -15.13 24.34
N CYS A 79 4.10 -14.22 23.96
CA CYS A 79 3.79 -13.01 24.73
C CYS A 79 2.52 -13.14 25.62
N HIS A 80 1.56 -13.99 25.23
CA HIS A 80 0.25 -14.06 25.89
C HIS A 80 -0.01 -15.34 26.69
N LEU A 81 0.85 -16.35 26.60
CA LEU A 81 0.77 -17.55 27.43
C LEU A 81 1.94 -17.63 28.40
N SER A 82 1.75 -18.42 29.46
CA SER A 82 2.82 -18.68 30.40
C SER A 82 3.85 -19.62 29.77
N HIS A 83 5.13 -19.32 29.94
CA HIS A 83 6.24 -20.22 29.57
C HIS A 83 6.35 -21.46 30.50
N HIS A 84 5.61 -21.50 31.61
CA HIS A 84 5.57 -22.69 32.47
C HIS A 84 4.74 -23.81 31.80
N PRO A 85 5.22 -25.07 31.72
CA PRO A 85 4.57 -26.14 30.96
C PRO A 85 3.09 -26.35 31.30
N ILE A 86 2.75 -26.32 32.59
CA ILE A 86 1.36 -26.44 33.07
C ILE A 86 0.62 -25.10 32.95
N GLY A 87 1.34 -23.99 33.20
CA GLY A 87 0.77 -22.64 33.18
C GLY A 87 0.28 -22.27 31.78
N LYS A 88 0.99 -22.69 30.74
CA LYS A 88 0.62 -22.51 29.33
C LYS A 88 -0.79 -23.02 29.07
N TRP A 89 -1.05 -24.28 29.40
CA TRP A 89 -2.33 -24.94 29.14
C TRP A 89 -3.46 -24.42 30.02
N VAL A 90 -3.18 -24.08 31.28
CA VAL A 90 -4.16 -23.45 32.17
C VAL A 90 -4.58 -22.08 31.63
N THR A 91 -3.63 -21.23 31.24
CA THR A 91 -3.92 -19.91 30.66
C THR A 91 -4.63 -20.03 29.32
N LYS A 92 -4.24 -20.99 28.48
CA LYS A 92 -4.87 -21.23 27.18
C LYS A 92 -6.32 -21.70 27.32
N ALA A 93 -6.60 -22.61 28.27
CA ALA A 93 -7.96 -23.08 28.53
C ALA A 93 -8.85 -21.98 29.12
N ASP A 94 -8.34 -21.22 30.09
CA ASP A 94 -9.05 -20.10 30.72
C ASP A 94 -9.38 -19.01 29.70
N ASN A 95 -8.37 -18.54 28.94
CA ASN A 95 -8.57 -17.53 27.91
C ASN A 95 -9.47 -18.06 26.80
N GLY A 96 -9.28 -19.30 26.34
CA GLY A 96 -10.14 -19.92 25.34
C GLY A 96 -11.61 -19.92 25.75
N PHE A 97 -11.93 -20.37 26.97
CA PHE A 97 -13.30 -20.39 27.47
C PHE A 97 -13.91 -18.99 27.58
N PHE A 98 -13.22 -18.04 28.20
CA PHE A 98 -13.75 -16.69 28.41
C PHE A 98 -13.79 -15.86 27.12
N HIS A 99 -12.87 -16.08 26.18
CA HIS A 99 -12.93 -15.46 24.86
C HIS A 99 -14.12 -16.01 24.08
N SER A 100 -14.29 -17.33 24.00
CA SER A 100 -15.44 -17.94 23.33
C SER A 100 -16.76 -17.47 23.94
N LEU A 101 -16.85 -17.40 25.28
CA LEU A 101 -18.04 -16.88 25.96
C LEU A 101 -18.31 -15.42 25.61
N ALA A 102 -17.31 -14.54 25.75
CA ALA A 102 -17.46 -13.11 25.46
C ALA A 102 -17.82 -12.85 24.00
N PHE A 103 -17.25 -13.60 23.05
CA PHE A 103 -17.61 -13.50 21.63
C PHE A 103 -18.99 -14.07 21.32
N THR A 104 -19.41 -15.14 22.01
CA THR A 104 -20.76 -15.71 21.84
C THR A 104 -21.83 -14.78 22.40
N THR A 105 -21.55 -14.05 23.48
CA THR A 105 -22.53 -13.15 24.13
C THR A 105 -22.39 -11.69 23.70
N GLY A 106 -21.35 -11.33 22.93
CA GLY A 106 -21.02 -9.94 22.61
C GLY A 106 -20.55 -9.09 23.80
N ASP A 107 -20.20 -9.72 24.93
CA ASP A 107 -19.84 -9.02 26.18
C ASP A 107 -18.32 -8.85 26.31
N PHE A 108 -17.76 -7.96 25.49
CA PHE A 108 -16.34 -7.58 25.54
C PHE A 108 -16.16 -6.06 25.41
N LYS A 109 -15.01 -5.56 25.87
CA LYS A 109 -14.64 -4.13 25.75
C LYS A 109 -13.87 -3.88 24.45
N ASP A 110 -14.07 -2.70 23.85
CA ASP A 110 -13.31 -2.21 22.69
C ASP A 110 -12.77 -0.79 22.99
N PRO A 111 -11.44 -0.56 23.05
CA PRO A 111 -10.38 -1.54 22.80
C PRO A 111 -10.35 -2.65 23.85
N ILE A 112 -9.94 -3.85 23.41
CA ILE A 112 -9.82 -5.02 24.28
C ILE A 112 -8.84 -4.70 25.40
N GLN A 113 -9.32 -4.77 26.64
CA GLN A 113 -8.50 -4.52 27.82
C GLN A 113 -7.99 -5.83 28.43
N ILE A 114 -6.68 -5.89 28.67
CA ILE A 114 -6.06 -7.05 29.31
C ILE A 114 -6.57 -7.21 30.76
N LYS A 115 -7.03 -8.42 31.11
CA LYS A 115 -7.44 -8.74 32.48
C LYS A 115 -6.22 -8.75 33.42
N PRO A 116 -6.37 -8.44 34.73
CA PRO A 116 -5.25 -8.42 35.67
C PRO A 116 -4.41 -9.72 35.72
N ARG A 117 -5.05 -10.87 35.52
CA ARG A 117 -4.37 -12.17 35.41
C ARG A 117 -3.49 -12.26 34.17
N ASN A 118 -4.04 -11.91 33.00
CA ASN A 118 -3.32 -11.95 31.73
C ASN A 118 -2.20 -10.91 31.69
N SER A 119 -2.38 -9.75 32.33
CA SER A 119 -1.32 -8.76 32.50
C SER A 119 -0.11 -9.33 33.24
N ARG A 120 -0.33 -10.11 34.32
CA ARG A 120 0.78 -10.81 35.01
C ARG A 120 1.45 -11.88 34.14
N VAL A 121 0.67 -12.62 33.36
CA VAL A 121 1.22 -13.63 32.44
C VAL A 121 2.09 -12.96 31.38
N THR A 122 1.58 -11.91 30.74
CA THR A 122 2.31 -11.14 29.73
C THR A 122 3.55 -10.47 30.31
N GLN A 123 3.45 -9.86 31.50
CA GLN A 123 4.63 -9.30 32.19
C GLN A 123 5.72 -10.36 32.42
N GLN A 124 5.34 -11.54 32.90
CA GLN A 124 6.30 -12.62 33.13
C GLN A 124 6.87 -13.17 31.82
N ALA A 125 6.08 -13.20 30.76
CA ALA A 125 6.53 -13.57 29.43
C ALA A 125 7.57 -12.58 28.87
N CYS A 126 7.34 -11.27 29.02
CA CYS A 126 8.33 -10.26 28.67
C CYS A 126 9.63 -10.43 29.47
N ILE A 127 9.52 -10.62 30.80
CA ILE A 127 10.68 -10.84 31.66
C ILE A 127 11.44 -12.11 31.27
N TYR A 128 10.75 -13.17 30.84
CA TYR A 128 11.40 -14.44 30.44
C TYR A 128 12.42 -14.25 29.30
N CYS A 129 12.08 -13.44 28.29
CA CYS A 129 13.00 -13.17 27.18
C CYS A 129 13.96 -12.01 27.45
N HIS A 130 13.55 -11.00 28.22
CA HIS A 130 14.33 -9.79 28.48
C HIS A 130 15.02 -9.77 29.85
N GLN A 131 15.12 -10.91 30.53
CA GLN A 131 15.59 -10.99 31.92
C GLN A 131 16.93 -10.27 32.10
N ASP A 132 17.89 -10.50 31.20
CA ASP A 132 19.22 -9.91 31.28
C ASP A 132 19.22 -8.38 31.13
N LEU A 133 18.23 -7.82 30.43
CA LEU A 133 18.06 -6.38 30.26
C LEU A 133 17.37 -5.73 31.46
N VAL A 134 16.40 -6.41 32.07
CA VAL A 134 15.53 -5.81 33.11
C VAL A 134 15.88 -6.24 34.54
N ASN A 135 16.85 -7.14 34.74
CA ASN A 135 17.20 -7.70 36.05
C ASN A 135 17.46 -6.63 37.13
N HIS A 136 18.09 -5.51 36.74
CA HIS A 136 18.39 -4.40 37.66
C HIS A 136 17.17 -3.56 38.07
N MET A 137 16.04 -3.70 37.36
CA MET A 137 14.77 -3.02 37.64
C MET A 137 13.78 -3.91 38.39
N LEU A 138 14.05 -5.21 38.52
CA LEU A 138 13.18 -6.12 39.25
C LEU A 138 13.45 -5.99 40.76
N PRO A 139 12.42 -5.78 41.59
CA PRO A 139 12.60 -5.74 43.04
C PRO A 139 13.14 -7.08 43.53
N ALA A 140 14.14 -7.05 44.42
CA ALA A 140 14.67 -8.23 45.08
C ALA A 140 13.52 -8.99 45.78
N GLU A 141 13.31 -10.26 45.42
CA GLU A 141 12.14 -11.04 45.83
C GLU A 141 11.95 -11.08 47.36
N GLN A 142 10.80 -10.61 47.85
CA GLN A 142 10.28 -11.03 49.15
C GLN A 142 9.37 -12.25 48.96
N GLY A 143 9.89 -13.42 49.33
CA GLY A 143 9.18 -14.58 49.85
C GLY A 143 7.77 -14.82 49.33
N MET A 144 7.66 -15.72 48.36
CA MET A 144 6.43 -16.33 47.88
C MET A 144 5.62 -16.95 49.04
N ARG A 145 4.62 -16.23 49.56
CA ARG A 145 3.61 -16.80 50.47
C ARG A 145 2.66 -17.66 49.64
N SER A 146 2.82 -18.97 49.77
CA SER A 146 1.79 -19.97 49.43
C SER A 146 0.49 -19.60 50.15
N MET A 147 -0.49 -19.10 49.38
CA MET A 147 -1.85 -18.86 49.83
C MET A 147 -2.75 -19.90 49.16
N TYR A 148 -2.69 -21.14 49.65
CA TYR A 148 -3.74 -22.13 49.43
C TYR A 148 -4.74 -22.05 50.60
N PRO A 149 -6.01 -21.73 50.38
CA PRO A 149 -7.04 -22.03 51.35
C PRO A 149 -7.39 -23.52 51.29
N SER A 150 -7.10 -24.25 52.36
CA SER A 150 -7.61 -25.59 52.61
C SER A 150 -9.12 -25.53 52.88
N SER A 151 -9.92 -26.15 52.01
CA SER A 151 -11.38 -26.29 52.20
C SER A 151 -11.70 -27.51 53.08
N PRO A 152 -12.77 -27.49 53.89
CA PRO A 152 -13.08 -28.59 54.81
C PRO A 152 -13.67 -29.80 54.08
N SER A 153 -13.21 -30.99 54.45
CA SER A 153 -13.79 -32.27 54.07
C SER A 153 -15.24 -32.38 54.58
N ARG A 154 -16.21 -32.47 53.66
CA ARG A 154 -17.57 -32.93 53.97
C ARG A 154 -17.71 -34.40 53.60
N ASN A 155 -18.00 -35.21 54.61
CA ASN A 155 -18.43 -36.59 54.46
C ASN A 155 -19.76 -36.64 53.69
N LEU A 156 -19.78 -37.33 52.55
CA LEU A 156 -21.02 -37.73 51.87
C LEU A 156 -21.28 -39.20 52.14
N ALA A 157 -22.34 -39.45 52.91
CA ALA A 157 -22.89 -40.78 53.13
C ALA A 157 -23.40 -41.35 51.80
N ARG A 158 -22.99 -42.59 51.51
CA ARG A 158 -23.37 -43.35 50.33
C ARG A 158 -24.76 -43.95 50.56
N THR A 159 -25.80 -43.38 49.93
CA THR A 159 -27.10 -44.04 49.81
C THR A 159 -27.21 -44.76 48.46
N ARG A 160 -27.56 -46.05 48.51
CA ARG A 160 -27.96 -46.84 47.34
C ARG A 160 -29.40 -46.49 46.99
N SER A 161 -29.66 -45.96 45.80
CA SER A 161 -31.00 -45.94 45.21
C SER A 161 -30.96 -45.94 43.68
N GLY A 162 -31.74 -46.83 43.08
CA GLY A 162 -32.31 -46.76 41.72
C GLY A 162 -31.39 -46.54 40.52
N LYS A 163 -30.87 -47.61 39.91
CA LYS A 163 -30.11 -47.61 38.63
C LYS A 163 -30.85 -47.03 37.41
N ALA A 164 -32.11 -46.63 37.52
CA ALA A 164 -32.88 -46.03 36.42
C ALA A 164 -32.87 -44.49 36.42
N GLY A 165 -32.74 -43.84 37.59
CA GLY A 165 -32.77 -42.36 37.70
C GLY A 165 -31.47 -41.68 37.27
N VAL A 166 -30.32 -42.33 37.53
CA VAL A 166 -29.00 -41.82 37.15
C VAL A 166 -28.80 -41.84 35.63
N LEU A 167 -29.32 -42.86 34.94
CA LEU A 167 -29.27 -42.94 33.48
C LEU A 167 -30.18 -41.90 32.82
N LEU A 168 -31.33 -41.58 33.43
CA LEU A 168 -32.24 -40.55 32.93
C LEU A 168 -31.66 -39.13 33.14
N LEU A 169 -31.06 -38.87 34.30
CA LEU A 169 -30.35 -37.61 34.58
C LEU A 169 -29.12 -37.43 33.69
N ALA A 170 -28.35 -38.50 33.46
CA ALA A 170 -27.23 -38.48 32.52
C ALA A 170 -27.71 -38.24 31.07
N PHE A 171 -28.85 -38.82 30.68
CA PHE A 171 -29.47 -38.59 29.37
C PHE A 171 -29.93 -37.14 29.19
N LEU A 172 -30.62 -36.56 30.19
CA LEU A 172 -31.08 -35.16 30.13
C LEU A 172 -29.91 -34.17 30.13
N ALA A 173 -28.88 -34.41 30.95
CA ALA A 173 -27.68 -33.58 30.98
C ALA A 173 -26.91 -33.63 29.64
N ALA A 174 -26.81 -34.82 29.04
CA ALA A 174 -26.17 -34.98 27.74
C ALA A 174 -26.98 -34.35 26.61
N ALA A 175 -28.31 -34.49 26.61
CA ALA A 175 -29.19 -33.84 25.61
C ALA A 175 -29.10 -32.30 25.70
N LEU A 176 -29.05 -31.75 26.90
CA LEU A 176 -28.84 -30.31 27.12
C LEU A 176 -27.46 -29.86 26.61
N ALA A 177 -26.40 -30.63 26.91
CA ALA A 177 -25.06 -30.35 26.41
C ALA A 177 -25.01 -30.40 24.87
N THR A 178 -25.66 -31.38 24.22
CA THR A 178 -25.78 -31.44 22.76
C THR A 178 -26.49 -30.20 22.21
N GLY A 179 -27.58 -29.77 22.84
CA GLY A 179 -28.33 -28.58 22.44
C GLY A 179 -27.49 -27.30 22.53
N ILE A 180 -26.69 -27.15 23.59
CA ILE A 180 -25.79 -26.00 23.76
C ILE A 180 -24.68 -26.02 22.70
N VAL A 181 -24.04 -27.18 22.48
CA VAL A 181 -22.98 -27.30 21.46
C VAL A 181 -23.53 -27.04 20.06
N ALA A 182 -24.71 -27.60 19.73
CA ALA A 182 -25.36 -27.35 18.45
C ALA A 182 -25.77 -25.87 18.28
N TRP A 183 -26.25 -25.23 19.35
CA TRP A 183 -26.56 -23.80 19.32
C TRP A 183 -25.31 -22.95 19.08
N VAL A 184 -24.22 -23.17 19.83
CA VAL A 184 -22.93 -22.48 19.62
C VAL A 184 -22.41 -22.72 18.21
N LEU A 185 -22.54 -23.94 17.67
CA LEU A 185 -22.15 -24.27 16.30
C LEU A 185 -22.96 -23.51 15.26
N ILE A 186 -24.29 -23.50 15.37
CA ILE A 186 -25.17 -22.81 14.44
C ILE A 186 -24.89 -21.30 14.50
N THR A 187 -24.67 -20.75 15.69
CA THR A 187 -24.30 -19.35 15.88
C THR A 187 -22.90 -19.05 15.32
N MET A 188 -21.90 -19.92 15.54
CA MET A 188 -20.56 -19.77 14.98
C MET A 188 -20.54 -19.89 13.45
N ILE A 189 -21.31 -20.83 12.89
CA ILE A 189 -21.45 -21.01 11.43
C ILE A 189 -22.19 -19.81 10.84
N GLY A 190 -23.25 -19.33 11.50
CA GLY A 190 -23.96 -18.11 11.15
C GLY A 190 -23.02 -16.91 11.12
N HIS A 191 -22.27 -16.66 12.20
CA HIS A 191 -21.31 -15.56 12.24
C HIS A 191 -20.12 -15.75 11.29
N LYS A 192 -19.68 -16.98 11.00
CA LYS A 192 -18.66 -17.24 9.95
C LYS A 192 -19.21 -16.96 8.55
N GLN A 193 -20.46 -17.31 8.26
CA GLN A 193 -21.11 -17.01 6.98
C GLN A 193 -21.39 -15.51 6.82
N GLU A 194 -21.88 -14.85 7.88
CA GLU A 194 -22.01 -13.39 7.96
C GLU A 194 -20.66 -12.69 7.78
N ALA A 195 -19.56 -13.28 8.26
CA ALA A 195 -18.21 -12.77 8.05
C ALA A 195 -17.64 -13.07 6.64
N GLN A 196 -18.13 -14.09 5.94
CA GLN A 196 -17.72 -14.41 4.55
C GLN A 196 -18.44 -13.53 3.51
N GLN A 197 -19.58 -12.93 3.88
CA GLN A 197 -20.31 -11.96 3.07
C GLN A 197 -20.55 -10.70 3.93
N PRO A 198 -19.50 -9.91 4.24
CA PRO A 198 -19.61 -8.80 5.19
C PRO A 198 -20.49 -7.64 4.69
N PHE A 199 -20.94 -7.69 3.44
CA PHE A 199 -21.81 -6.70 2.80
C PHE A 199 -22.94 -7.39 2.05
N VAL A 200 -24.15 -6.85 2.17
CA VAL A 200 -25.28 -7.25 1.32
C VAL A 200 -25.07 -6.60 -0.04
N ARG A 201 -24.93 -7.41 -1.10
CA ARG A 201 -24.89 -6.88 -2.47
C ARG A 201 -26.29 -6.44 -2.88
N LEU A 202 -26.47 -5.14 -3.05
CA LEU A 202 -27.68 -4.49 -3.53
C LEU A 202 -27.66 -4.26 -5.04
N ALA A 203 -26.47 -4.18 -5.63
CA ALA A 203 -26.23 -4.07 -7.07
C ALA A 203 -25.22 -5.13 -7.52
N GLU A 204 -25.40 -5.64 -8.74
CA GLU A 204 -24.39 -6.50 -9.37
C GLU A 204 -23.23 -5.65 -9.86
N VAL A 205 -22.01 -6.09 -9.55
CA VAL A 205 -20.77 -5.53 -10.07
C VAL A 205 -19.93 -6.68 -10.62
N SER A 206 -19.26 -6.44 -11.74
CA SER A 206 -18.49 -7.44 -12.47
C SER A 206 -17.19 -6.85 -12.99
N GLU A 207 -16.48 -7.61 -13.81
CA GLU A 207 -15.21 -7.19 -14.37
C GLU A 207 -15.34 -6.03 -15.36
N ILE A 208 -16.54 -5.66 -15.83
CA ILE A 208 -16.77 -4.47 -16.67
C ILE A 208 -17.27 -3.25 -15.89
N SER A 209 -17.53 -3.37 -14.58
CA SER A 209 -18.12 -2.30 -13.77
C SER A 209 -17.12 -1.17 -13.46
N THR A 210 -16.79 -0.35 -14.45
CA THR A 210 -15.95 0.83 -14.28
C THR A 210 -16.75 2.02 -13.76
N ASP A 211 -18.06 2.08 -14.01
CA ASP A 211 -18.96 3.03 -13.35
C ASP A 211 -18.96 2.78 -11.84
N PRO A 212 -18.63 3.78 -11.00
CA PRO A 212 -18.58 3.61 -9.57
C PRO A 212 -19.97 3.68 -8.89
N GLU A 213 -21.04 4.09 -9.57
CA GLU A 213 -22.38 4.21 -8.94
C GLU A 213 -22.93 2.85 -8.42
N PRO A 214 -22.89 1.74 -9.18
CA PRO A 214 -23.28 0.42 -8.66
C PRO A 214 -22.45 -0.01 -7.44
N TRP A 215 -21.17 0.33 -7.40
CA TRP A 215 -20.32 0.08 -6.23
C TRP A 215 -20.79 0.88 -5.02
N GLY A 216 -21.21 2.14 -5.22
CA GLY A 216 -21.75 2.99 -4.16
C GLY A 216 -23.03 2.46 -3.51
N ARG A 217 -23.83 1.67 -4.23
CA ARG A 217 -25.01 0.98 -3.65
C ARG A 217 -24.59 -0.13 -2.69
N ASN A 218 -23.47 -0.81 -2.95
CA ASN A 218 -22.94 -1.88 -2.12
C ASN A 218 -22.05 -1.37 -0.97
N TRP A 219 -21.26 -0.32 -1.22
CA TRP A 219 -20.27 0.25 -0.29
C TRP A 219 -20.38 1.78 -0.18
N PRO A 220 -21.51 2.30 0.36
CA PRO A 220 -21.82 3.73 0.32
C PRO A 220 -20.80 4.59 1.07
N HIS A 221 -20.20 4.11 2.16
CA HIS A 221 -19.22 4.89 2.91
C HIS A 221 -17.90 5.08 2.15
N GLN A 222 -17.42 4.04 1.49
CA GLN A 222 -16.22 4.08 0.68
C GLN A 222 -16.45 4.93 -0.58
N PHE A 223 -17.61 4.76 -1.22
CA PHE A 223 -18.00 5.56 -2.38
C PHE A 223 -18.14 7.05 -2.04
N GLU A 224 -18.77 7.40 -0.92
CA GLU A 224 -18.86 8.80 -0.49
C GLU A 224 -17.49 9.40 -0.11
N GLY A 225 -16.58 8.61 0.47
CA GLY A 225 -15.19 9.04 0.69
C GLY A 225 -14.43 9.24 -0.62
N TRP A 226 -14.57 8.34 -1.59
CA TRP A 226 -14.00 8.53 -2.93
C TRP A 226 -14.60 9.78 -3.62
N LYS A 227 -15.91 9.99 -3.49
CA LYS A 227 -16.59 11.18 -4.02
C LYS A 227 -16.11 12.47 -3.39
N SER A 228 -15.77 12.47 -2.10
CA SER A 228 -15.31 13.68 -1.41
C SER A 228 -13.96 14.18 -1.91
N THR A 229 -13.22 13.39 -2.69
CA THR A 229 -12.02 13.86 -3.42
C THR A 229 -12.35 14.95 -4.44
N ALA A 230 -13.63 15.12 -4.81
CA ALA A 230 -14.08 16.26 -5.60
C ALA A 230 -14.13 17.59 -4.81
N GLY A 231 -13.99 17.57 -3.49
CA GLY A 231 -14.15 18.74 -2.64
C GLY A 231 -13.04 19.80 -2.77
N ASP A 232 -13.33 21.02 -2.30
CA ASP A 232 -12.47 22.22 -2.41
C ASP A 232 -11.31 22.32 -1.41
N ARG A 233 -11.08 21.28 -0.61
CA ARG A 233 -10.15 21.34 0.54
C ARG A 233 -8.67 21.12 0.18
N PHE A 234 -8.29 21.30 -1.08
CA PHE A 234 -6.90 21.25 -1.54
C PHE A 234 -6.64 22.40 -2.54
N TYR A 235 -5.43 22.52 -3.10
CA TYR A 235 -4.94 23.58 -4.00
C TYR A 235 -5.72 23.77 -5.34
N GLY A 236 -7.05 23.57 -5.32
CA GLY A 236 -8.02 23.45 -6.40
C GLY A 236 -8.95 22.24 -6.13
N GLY A 237 -10.27 22.43 -6.16
CA GLY A 237 -11.29 21.37 -6.08
C GLY A 237 -12.43 21.64 -7.06
N SER A 238 -13.66 21.21 -6.79
CA SER A 238 -14.85 21.47 -7.63
C SER A 238 -15.07 22.94 -8.00
N SER A 239 -14.55 23.86 -7.20
CA SER A 239 -14.76 25.30 -7.36
C SER A 239 -13.73 25.99 -8.26
N ALA A 240 -12.56 25.39 -8.54
CA ALA A 240 -11.51 26.03 -9.33
C ALA A 240 -10.42 25.06 -9.84
N MET A 241 -9.82 25.41 -10.98
CA MET A 241 -8.60 24.77 -11.49
C MET A 241 -7.43 24.97 -10.53
N PRO A 242 -6.56 23.97 -10.34
CA PRO A 242 -5.42 24.10 -9.44
C PRO A 242 -4.42 25.18 -9.84
N GLN A 243 -3.73 25.75 -8.85
CA GLN A 243 -2.72 26.79 -9.08
C GLN A 243 -1.59 26.27 -10.00
N SER A 244 -1.13 27.11 -10.92
CA SER A 244 0.01 26.80 -11.78
C SER A 244 1.31 26.81 -10.97
N LYS A 245 2.04 25.68 -10.97
CA LYS A 245 3.39 25.60 -10.41
C LYS A 245 4.34 26.50 -11.21
N LEU A 246 4.10 26.69 -12.50
CA LEU A 246 4.93 27.53 -13.38
C LEU A 246 4.87 29.03 -13.04
N GLU A 247 3.79 29.48 -12.39
CA GLU A 247 3.66 30.86 -11.90
C GLU A 247 4.36 31.04 -10.55
N THR A 248 4.19 30.07 -9.65
CA THR A 248 4.80 30.09 -8.31
C THR A 248 6.31 29.87 -8.36
N PHE A 249 6.77 29.01 -9.29
CA PHE A 249 8.15 28.60 -9.45
C PHE A 249 8.59 28.81 -10.91
N PRO A 250 8.92 30.05 -11.32
CA PRO A 250 9.23 30.37 -12.72
C PRO A 250 10.40 29.59 -13.32
N TRP A 251 11.32 29.08 -12.48
CA TRP A 251 12.44 28.25 -12.91
C TRP A 251 11.99 26.93 -13.55
N LEU A 252 10.77 26.44 -13.27
CA LEU A 252 10.21 25.25 -13.92
C LEU A 252 10.02 25.45 -15.43
N LYS A 253 9.73 26.68 -15.89
CA LYS A 253 9.64 26.98 -17.33
C LYS A 253 10.98 26.82 -18.03
N ARG A 254 12.08 27.14 -17.33
CA ARG A 254 13.44 26.93 -17.82
C ARG A 254 13.80 25.45 -17.75
N LEU A 255 13.56 24.79 -16.61
CA LEU A 255 13.79 23.34 -16.47
C LEU A 255 13.17 22.56 -17.62
N TYR A 256 11.90 22.84 -17.96
CA TYR A 256 11.17 22.13 -19.01
C TYR A 256 11.22 22.81 -20.38
N ALA A 257 12.16 23.72 -20.63
CA ALA A 257 12.23 24.43 -21.90
C ALA A 257 12.23 23.43 -23.07
N GLY A 258 11.33 23.63 -24.03
CA GLY A 258 11.16 22.73 -25.18
C GLY A 258 10.27 21.52 -24.94
N TYR A 259 9.74 21.32 -23.73
CA TYR A 259 8.88 20.20 -23.34
C TYR A 259 7.47 20.66 -22.95
N ALA A 260 6.48 19.76 -22.98
CA ALA A 260 5.07 20.12 -22.74
C ALA A 260 4.85 20.71 -21.34
N PHE A 261 5.62 20.28 -20.34
CA PHE A 261 5.53 20.80 -18.97
C PHE A 261 5.91 22.28 -18.82
N SER A 262 6.60 22.90 -19.78
CA SER A 262 6.81 24.36 -19.75
C SER A 262 5.57 25.16 -20.16
N ILE A 263 4.55 24.49 -20.70
CA ILE A 263 3.30 25.09 -21.14
C ILE A 263 2.31 25.12 -19.98
N ASP A 264 2.09 23.96 -19.34
CA ASP A 264 1.17 23.83 -18.22
C ASP A 264 1.61 22.75 -17.23
N TYR A 265 1.77 23.13 -15.98
CA TYR A 265 2.08 22.24 -14.86
C TYR A 265 1.50 22.83 -13.58
N ARG A 266 0.60 22.09 -12.92
CA ARG A 266 -0.25 22.58 -11.84
C ARG A 266 -0.11 21.72 -10.60
N GLU A 267 -0.57 22.25 -9.46
CA GLU A 267 -0.75 21.44 -8.27
C GLU A 267 -1.75 20.30 -8.54
N ALA A 268 -1.48 19.11 -8.00
CA ALA A 268 -2.41 18.00 -8.08
C ALA A 268 -3.71 18.33 -7.33
N ARG A 269 -4.80 17.63 -7.62
CA ARG A 269 -6.02 17.63 -6.82
C ARG A 269 -6.63 16.23 -6.73
N GLY A 270 -7.77 16.12 -6.05
CA GLY A 270 -8.36 14.82 -5.73
C GLY A 270 -8.70 13.97 -6.97
N HIS A 271 -8.68 12.66 -6.76
CA HIS A 271 -8.83 11.63 -7.79
C HIS A 271 -10.06 11.79 -8.69
N ALA A 272 -11.14 12.37 -8.18
CA ALA A 272 -12.34 12.72 -8.95
C ALA A 272 -12.05 13.42 -10.29
N TYR A 273 -11.02 14.29 -10.32
CA TYR A 273 -10.74 15.14 -11.47
C TYR A 273 -9.61 14.65 -12.37
N MET A 274 -8.98 13.51 -12.08
CA MET A 274 -7.76 13.10 -12.78
C MET A 274 -7.94 12.94 -14.30
N LEU A 275 -9.10 12.42 -14.76
CA LEU A 275 -9.40 12.25 -16.18
C LEU A 275 -9.72 13.60 -16.83
N TYR A 276 -10.53 14.41 -16.15
CA TYR A 276 -10.89 15.75 -16.60
C TYR A 276 -9.64 16.62 -16.77
N ASP A 277 -8.79 16.69 -15.74
CA ASP A 277 -7.57 17.49 -15.73
C ASP A 277 -6.59 17.06 -16.83
N GLN A 278 -6.53 15.75 -17.11
CA GLN A 278 -5.75 15.21 -18.21
C GLN A 278 -6.34 15.58 -19.58
N GLY A 279 -7.66 15.67 -19.71
CA GLY A 279 -8.33 16.12 -20.94
C GLY A 279 -8.18 17.61 -21.21
N VAL A 280 -8.13 18.44 -20.16
CA VAL A 280 -8.08 19.90 -20.32
C VAL A 280 -6.67 20.48 -20.32
N THR A 281 -5.67 19.82 -19.72
CA THR A 281 -4.31 20.37 -19.62
C THR A 281 -3.74 20.84 -20.97
N GLU A 282 -3.08 22.00 -21.00
CA GLU A 282 -2.44 22.49 -22.22
C GLU A 282 -1.31 21.60 -22.72
N ARG A 283 -0.81 20.70 -21.86
CA ARG A 283 0.13 19.65 -22.28
C ARG A 283 -0.46 18.75 -23.34
N VAL A 284 -1.77 18.50 -23.31
CA VAL A 284 -2.52 17.70 -24.28
C VAL A 284 -3.12 18.59 -25.36
N THR A 285 -3.81 19.67 -24.98
CA THR A 285 -4.56 20.47 -25.96
C THR A 285 -3.68 21.31 -26.89
N LYS A 286 -2.42 21.60 -26.52
CA LYS A 286 -1.47 22.36 -27.36
C LYS A 286 -0.32 21.54 -27.92
N LYS A 287 -0.11 20.32 -27.46
CA LYS A 287 0.97 19.44 -27.90
C LYS A 287 0.44 18.00 -28.00
N PRO A 288 0.71 17.27 -29.10
CA PRO A 288 0.35 15.86 -29.19
C PRO A 288 0.96 15.07 -28.03
N GLN A 289 0.14 14.28 -27.34
CA GLN A 289 0.55 13.37 -26.27
C GLN A 289 0.24 11.92 -26.64
N ALA A 290 0.86 10.98 -25.94
CA ALA A 290 0.61 9.56 -26.13
C ALA A 290 -0.65 9.09 -25.37
N GLY A 291 -1.27 8.03 -25.88
CA GLY A 291 -2.37 7.32 -25.23
C GLY A 291 -1.98 6.72 -23.87
N ALA A 292 -0.68 6.48 -23.67
CA ALA A 292 -0.09 6.12 -22.38
C ALA A 292 -0.48 7.08 -21.25
N CYS A 293 -0.77 8.36 -21.53
CA CYS A 293 -1.24 9.30 -20.51
C CYS A 293 -2.59 8.91 -19.88
N LEU A 294 -3.39 8.02 -20.49
CA LEU A 294 -4.64 7.53 -19.87
C LEU A 294 -4.40 6.38 -18.88
N HIS A 295 -3.19 5.80 -18.86
CA HIS A 295 -2.84 4.65 -18.01
C HIS A 295 -3.06 4.91 -16.51
N CYS A 296 -2.88 6.16 -16.06
CA CYS A 296 -3.05 6.54 -14.66
C CYS A 296 -4.27 7.45 -14.43
N HIS A 297 -4.98 7.84 -15.50
CA HIS A 297 -5.99 8.89 -15.45
C HIS A 297 -7.41 8.39 -15.77
N GLY A 298 -7.54 7.25 -16.46
CA GLY A 298 -8.84 6.63 -16.73
C GLY A 298 -8.91 5.20 -16.21
N SER A 299 -10.12 4.68 -16.02
CA SER A 299 -10.36 3.25 -15.77
C SER A 299 -10.16 2.43 -17.06
N THR A 300 -8.90 2.17 -17.43
CA THR A 300 -8.53 1.56 -18.73
C THR A 300 -8.52 0.03 -18.74
N THR A 301 -8.86 -0.62 -17.63
CA THR A 301 -8.78 -2.08 -17.48
C THR A 301 -9.65 -2.83 -18.50
N VAL A 302 -10.89 -2.37 -18.71
CA VAL A 302 -11.79 -2.92 -19.73
C VAL A 302 -11.24 -2.70 -21.15
N LEU A 303 -10.76 -1.49 -21.43
CA LEU A 303 -10.16 -1.13 -22.72
C LEU A 303 -8.98 -2.06 -23.06
N TYR A 304 -8.04 -2.22 -22.13
CA TYR A 304 -6.86 -3.05 -22.34
C TYR A 304 -7.25 -4.52 -22.57
N ARG A 305 -8.20 -5.06 -21.80
CA ARG A 305 -8.66 -6.44 -22.03
C ARG A 305 -9.34 -6.60 -23.39
N LYS A 306 -10.21 -5.66 -23.78
CA LYS A 306 -10.91 -5.76 -25.07
C LYS A 306 -9.93 -5.73 -26.23
N VAL A 307 -9.05 -4.72 -26.27
CA VAL A 307 -8.02 -4.59 -27.32
C VAL A 307 -7.08 -5.80 -27.31
N GLY A 308 -6.72 -6.30 -26.13
CA GLY A 308 -5.87 -7.47 -25.99
C GLY A 308 -6.51 -8.75 -26.50
N LEU A 309 -7.76 -9.03 -26.14
CA LEU A 309 -8.53 -10.18 -26.62
C LEU A 309 -8.67 -10.14 -28.15
N GLU A 310 -9.01 -8.97 -28.70
CA GLU A 310 -9.10 -8.75 -30.14
C GLU A 310 -7.75 -8.99 -30.83
N ALA A 311 -6.65 -8.48 -30.26
CA ALA A 311 -5.29 -8.69 -30.77
C ALA A 311 -4.77 -10.13 -30.61
N MET A 312 -5.43 -10.95 -29.78
CA MET A 312 -5.15 -12.36 -29.57
C MET A 312 -6.09 -13.28 -30.37
N ASP A 313 -6.94 -12.72 -31.23
CA ASP A 313 -8.00 -13.44 -31.97
C ASP A 313 -8.96 -14.22 -31.03
N GLN A 314 -9.27 -13.65 -29.87
CA GLN A 314 -10.19 -14.21 -28.86
C GLN A 314 -11.52 -13.43 -28.80
N ASP A 315 -12.55 -14.06 -28.22
CA ASP A 315 -13.85 -13.40 -28.03
C ASP A 315 -13.72 -12.24 -27.02
N ALA A 316 -14.15 -11.06 -27.43
CA ALA A 316 -14.13 -9.82 -26.65
C ALA A 316 -15.54 -9.24 -26.43
N SER A 317 -16.56 -10.11 -26.48
CA SER A 317 -17.94 -9.77 -26.12
C SER A 317 -18.04 -9.24 -24.69
N GLU A 318 -19.08 -8.46 -24.41
CA GLU A 318 -19.32 -7.90 -23.07
C GLU A 318 -19.48 -9.01 -22.02
N GLU A 319 -20.10 -10.13 -22.39
CA GLU A 319 -20.24 -11.29 -21.52
C GLU A 319 -18.89 -11.88 -21.11
N VAL A 320 -17.94 -11.96 -22.04
CA VAL A 320 -16.57 -12.44 -21.75
C VAL A 320 -15.82 -11.42 -20.89
N LEU A 321 -15.90 -10.13 -21.24
CA LEU A 321 -15.27 -9.05 -20.48
C LEU A 321 -15.80 -8.96 -19.04
N ALA A 322 -17.07 -9.28 -18.81
CA ALA A 322 -17.70 -9.23 -17.49
C ALA A 322 -17.36 -10.43 -16.60
N ALA A 323 -17.00 -11.58 -17.19
CA ALA A 323 -16.90 -12.85 -16.47
C ALA A 323 -15.59 -13.03 -15.68
N GLU A 324 -14.43 -12.68 -16.28
CA GLU A 324 -13.12 -12.97 -15.70
C GLU A 324 -12.09 -11.88 -16.01
N PHE A 325 -11.21 -11.59 -15.03
CA PHE A 325 -10.08 -10.71 -15.22
C PHE A 325 -8.93 -11.46 -15.92
N ASN A 326 -8.73 -11.19 -17.21
CA ASN A 326 -7.67 -11.80 -18.02
C ASN A 326 -6.42 -10.89 -18.12
N MET A 327 -5.44 -11.10 -17.23
CA MET A 327 -4.20 -10.30 -17.22
C MET A 327 -3.36 -10.42 -18.51
N PRO A 328 -3.21 -11.60 -19.16
CA PRO A 328 -2.56 -11.69 -20.47
C PRO A 328 -3.18 -10.77 -21.53
N ALA A 329 -4.51 -10.68 -21.59
CA ALA A 329 -5.19 -9.73 -22.48
C ALA A 329 -4.91 -8.27 -22.06
N VAL A 330 -4.92 -7.95 -20.76
CA VAL A 330 -4.54 -6.61 -20.27
C VAL A 330 -3.13 -6.22 -20.78
N GLN A 331 -2.15 -7.10 -20.65
CA GLN A 331 -0.78 -6.85 -21.10
C GLN A 331 -0.73 -6.60 -22.61
N ARG A 332 -1.37 -7.48 -23.39
CA ARG A 332 -1.40 -7.35 -24.85
C ARG A 332 -2.05 -6.05 -25.31
N GLY A 333 -3.19 -5.69 -24.72
CA GLY A 333 -3.87 -4.44 -25.06
C GLY A 333 -3.07 -3.20 -24.64
N PHE A 334 -2.37 -3.26 -23.50
CA PHE A 334 -1.49 -2.20 -23.04
C PHE A 334 -0.32 -1.93 -24.01
N GLU A 335 0.31 -2.96 -24.54
CA GLU A 335 1.33 -2.84 -25.59
C GLU A 335 0.76 -2.17 -26.86
N GLU A 336 -0.45 -2.56 -27.27
CA GLU A 336 -1.09 -2.06 -28.48
C GLU A 336 -1.50 -0.58 -28.40
N VAL A 337 -1.90 -0.11 -27.22
CA VAL A 337 -2.42 1.26 -27.04
C VAL A 337 -1.39 2.26 -26.54
N SER A 338 -0.31 1.82 -25.88
CA SER A 338 0.65 2.73 -25.24
C SER A 338 1.30 3.73 -26.21
N THR A 339 1.58 3.30 -27.44
CA THR A 339 2.23 4.13 -28.46
C THR A 339 1.25 4.88 -29.37
N LYS A 340 -0.07 4.70 -29.20
CA LYS A 340 -1.11 5.44 -29.94
C LYS A 340 -1.20 6.88 -29.45
N THR A 341 -1.93 7.76 -30.15
CA THR A 341 -2.13 9.13 -29.65
C THR A 341 -3.14 9.19 -28.50
N TYR A 342 -3.08 10.25 -27.70
CA TYR A 342 -4.02 10.48 -26.62
C TYR A 342 -5.47 10.50 -27.12
N GLU A 343 -5.73 11.19 -28.22
CA GLU A 343 -7.08 11.35 -28.79
C GLU A 343 -7.65 10.02 -29.28
N GLU A 344 -6.82 9.19 -29.91
CA GLU A 344 -7.21 7.85 -30.36
C GLU A 344 -7.62 6.97 -29.18
N VAL A 345 -6.79 6.91 -28.12
CA VAL A 345 -7.06 6.06 -26.96
C VAL A 345 -8.22 6.59 -26.13
N LEU A 346 -8.38 7.92 -26.01
CA LEU A 346 -9.54 8.52 -25.36
C LEU A 346 -10.83 8.18 -26.09
N ALA A 347 -10.83 8.23 -27.43
CA ALA A 347 -11.98 7.84 -28.23
C ALA A 347 -12.33 6.36 -28.08
N MET A 348 -11.32 5.48 -27.93
CA MET A 348 -11.54 4.06 -27.63
C MET A 348 -12.09 3.87 -26.21
N LEU A 349 -11.55 4.58 -25.22
CA LEU A 349 -11.97 4.48 -23.82
C LEU A 349 -13.45 4.84 -23.66
N LYS A 350 -13.91 5.89 -24.33
CA LYS A 350 -15.32 6.34 -24.35
C LYS A 350 -16.31 5.33 -24.95
N GLN A 351 -15.83 4.32 -25.67
CA GLN A 351 -16.68 3.29 -26.28
C GLN A 351 -16.74 2.01 -25.44
N MET A 352 -16.05 1.98 -24.30
CA MET A 352 -16.01 0.79 -23.47
C MET A 352 -17.28 0.66 -22.64
N PRO A 353 -17.82 -0.57 -22.49
CA PRO A 353 -18.91 -0.78 -21.54
C PRO A 353 -18.42 -0.48 -20.13
N ASP A 354 -19.24 0.21 -19.34
CA ASP A 354 -18.90 0.61 -17.97
C ASP A 354 -19.65 -0.17 -16.88
N GLY A 355 -20.48 -1.13 -17.30
CA GLY A 355 -21.22 -2.04 -16.44
C GLY A 355 -22.56 -1.51 -15.92
N THR A 356 -23.01 -0.34 -16.39
CA THR A 356 -24.34 0.20 -16.07
C THR A 356 -25.22 0.29 -17.33
N PRO A 357 -26.41 -0.35 -17.37
CA PRO A 357 -27.30 -0.25 -18.53
C PRO A 357 -28.01 1.11 -18.60
N GLY A 358 -27.71 1.96 -19.58
CA GLY A 358 -28.44 3.21 -19.86
C GLY A 358 -27.56 4.43 -20.15
N GLU A 359 -28.15 5.63 -20.17
CA GLU A 359 -27.40 6.90 -20.13
C GLU A 359 -26.91 7.12 -18.69
N ASN A 360 -25.59 7.21 -18.50
CA ASN A 360 -24.99 7.41 -17.18
C ASN A 360 -24.80 8.90 -16.90
N GLU A 361 -25.39 9.38 -15.79
CA GLU A 361 -25.10 10.71 -15.29
C GLU A 361 -23.68 10.72 -14.68
N PRO A 362 -22.80 11.68 -15.02
CA PRO A 362 -21.50 11.79 -14.40
C PRO A 362 -21.60 11.86 -12.87
N VAL A 363 -20.88 10.98 -12.17
CA VAL A 363 -20.91 10.89 -10.70
C VAL A 363 -20.35 12.16 -10.04
N PHE A 364 -19.49 12.88 -10.75
CA PHE A 364 -18.95 14.16 -10.34
C PHE A 364 -19.63 15.30 -11.08
N PRO A 365 -19.88 16.44 -10.40
CA PRO A 365 -20.28 17.65 -11.12
C PRO A 365 -19.20 17.99 -12.15
N GLU A 366 -19.62 18.42 -13.34
CA GLU A 366 -18.70 18.97 -14.32
C GLU A 366 -17.87 20.06 -13.65
N ALA A 367 -16.54 19.92 -13.74
CA ALA A 367 -15.67 20.96 -13.25
C ALA A 367 -15.96 22.26 -14.03
N PRO A 368 -15.83 23.43 -13.40
CA PRO A 368 -16.11 24.71 -14.05
C PRO A 368 -15.38 24.82 -15.38
N ALA A 369 -16.10 25.25 -16.42
CA ALA A 369 -15.48 25.54 -17.70
C ALA A 369 -14.41 26.61 -17.53
N GLY A 370 -13.26 26.44 -18.20
CA GLY A 370 -12.20 27.43 -18.19
C GLY A 370 -10.82 26.83 -18.07
N GLY A 371 -10.31 26.37 -19.20
CA GLY A 371 -8.87 26.24 -19.37
C GLY A 371 -8.19 27.62 -19.32
N PHE A 372 -7.15 27.70 -18.50
CA PHE A 372 -5.92 28.52 -18.61
C PHE A 372 -5.99 30.05 -18.67
N SER A 373 -7.01 30.67 -19.24
CA SER A 373 -7.27 32.10 -19.08
C SER A 373 -8.35 32.31 -18.04
N GLY A 374 -8.17 33.28 -17.14
CA GLY A 374 -9.16 33.65 -16.12
C GLY A 374 -10.46 34.25 -16.67
N GLU A 375 -10.83 33.93 -17.91
CA GLU A 375 -11.95 34.49 -18.65
C GLU A 375 -13.26 33.69 -18.45
N PHE A 376 -13.18 32.44 -17.97
CA PHE A 376 -14.33 31.54 -17.90
C PHE A 376 -14.73 31.10 -16.49
N ALA A 377 -14.11 31.66 -15.44
CA ALA A 377 -14.50 31.35 -14.07
C ALA A 377 -15.96 31.77 -13.81
N GLY A 378 -16.88 30.80 -13.85
CA GLY A 378 -18.32 31.00 -13.67
C GLY A 378 -19.16 31.12 -14.95
N GLU A 379 -18.59 30.85 -16.13
CA GLU A 379 -19.30 30.87 -17.43
C GLU A 379 -19.69 29.44 -17.91
N PRO A 380 -20.70 29.30 -18.80
CA PRO A 380 -21.08 28.00 -19.37
C PRO A 380 -19.97 27.33 -20.19
N VAL A 381 -19.96 25.99 -20.21
CA VAL A 381 -19.03 25.16 -20.99
C VAL A 381 -19.04 25.55 -22.48
N PRO A 382 -17.91 25.98 -23.08
CA PRO A 382 -17.82 26.18 -24.52
C PRO A 382 -18.20 24.91 -25.30
N GLU A 383 -18.89 25.04 -26.43
CA GLU A 383 -19.32 23.89 -27.25
C GLU A 383 -18.16 22.98 -27.72
N ASP A 384 -16.91 23.47 -27.68
CA ASP A 384 -15.68 22.77 -28.04
C ASP A 384 -14.86 22.26 -26.83
N HIS A 385 -15.40 22.33 -25.60
CA HIS A 385 -14.72 21.81 -24.42
C HIS A 385 -14.55 20.28 -24.51
N PRO A 386 -13.41 19.71 -24.05
CA PRO A 386 -13.24 18.26 -23.98
C PRO A 386 -14.31 17.63 -23.08
N ASP A 387 -15.30 17.00 -23.71
CA ASP A 387 -16.24 16.11 -23.04
C ASP A 387 -15.50 14.81 -22.68
N VAL A 388 -15.57 14.35 -21.44
CA VAL A 388 -15.02 13.04 -21.05
C VAL A 388 -15.95 11.89 -21.41
N GLY A 389 -17.21 12.17 -21.78
CA GLY A 389 -18.23 11.19 -22.15
C GLY A 389 -18.54 10.21 -21.00
N GLU A 390 -18.92 8.99 -21.36
CA GLU A 390 -19.16 7.88 -20.41
C GLU A 390 -17.86 7.30 -19.82
N ALA A 391 -16.68 7.85 -20.13
CA ALA A 391 -15.42 7.38 -19.57
C ALA A 391 -15.22 7.88 -18.13
N HIS A 392 -14.82 6.95 -17.25
CA HIS A 392 -14.60 7.24 -15.83
C HIS A 392 -13.11 7.43 -15.50
N PRO A 393 -12.76 8.30 -14.52
CA PRO A 393 -11.42 8.32 -13.92
C PRO A 393 -11.09 6.97 -13.27
N VAL A 394 -9.94 6.83 -12.61
CA VAL A 394 -9.67 5.61 -11.81
C VAL A 394 -10.78 5.42 -10.76
N THR A 395 -11.41 4.24 -10.77
CA THR A 395 -12.55 3.90 -9.91
C THR A 395 -12.28 2.66 -9.05
N CYS A 396 -13.33 2.11 -8.43
CA CYS A 396 -13.24 0.98 -7.52
C CYS A 396 -12.56 -0.25 -8.15
N ILE A 397 -12.89 -0.55 -9.41
CA ILE A 397 -12.45 -1.76 -10.11
C ILE A 397 -10.94 -1.83 -10.36
N ASP A 398 -10.28 -0.67 -10.38
CA ASP A 398 -8.85 -0.53 -10.64
C ASP A 398 -7.97 -0.96 -9.46
N CYS A 399 -8.57 -0.99 -8.27
CA CYS A 399 -7.91 -1.37 -7.01
C CYS A 399 -8.59 -2.55 -6.32
N HIS A 400 -9.84 -2.88 -6.65
CA HIS A 400 -10.63 -3.93 -5.99
C HIS A 400 -11.16 -4.96 -6.97
N ASP A 401 -11.12 -6.20 -6.54
CA ASP A 401 -11.84 -7.30 -7.17
C ASP A 401 -13.37 -7.15 -6.95
N PRO A 402 -14.20 -7.12 -8.01
CA PRO A 402 -15.64 -6.87 -7.89
C PRO A 402 -16.39 -7.96 -7.13
N GLN A 403 -15.85 -9.18 -7.05
CA GLN A 403 -16.50 -10.29 -6.36
C GLN A 403 -16.09 -10.32 -4.88
N THR A 404 -14.81 -10.12 -4.58
CA THR A 404 -14.27 -10.38 -3.25
C THR A 404 -13.90 -9.12 -2.47
N MET A 405 -13.86 -7.96 -3.13
CA MET A 405 -13.31 -6.70 -2.62
C MET A 405 -11.84 -6.79 -2.19
N GLN A 406 -11.15 -7.89 -2.52
CA GLN A 406 -9.71 -7.98 -2.30
C GLN A 406 -9.01 -6.91 -3.11
N ILE A 407 -8.01 -6.28 -2.49
CA ILE A 407 -7.16 -5.31 -3.17
C ILE A 407 -6.32 -6.05 -4.21
N ARG A 408 -6.24 -5.48 -5.41
CA ARG A 408 -5.52 -6.04 -6.55
C ARG A 408 -4.81 -4.96 -7.33
N VAL A 409 -3.73 -5.34 -8.00
CA VAL A 409 -3.07 -4.55 -9.03
C VAL A 409 -3.65 -4.97 -10.37
N THR A 410 -4.12 -3.99 -11.14
CA THR A 410 -4.68 -4.16 -12.48
C THR A 410 -3.82 -3.51 -13.57
N ARG A 411 -2.90 -2.61 -13.19
CA ARG A 411 -2.12 -1.81 -14.14
C ARG A 411 -0.85 -2.54 -14.61
N PRO A 412 -0.71 -2.83 -15.92
CA PRO A 412 0.42 -3.59 -16.46
C PRO A 412 1.78 -2.89 -16.31
N GLY A 413 1.84 -1.55 -16.31
CA GLY A 413 3.07 -0.81 -16.04
C GLY A 413 3.69 -1.22 -14.70
N PHE A 414 2.88 -1.27 -13.64
CA PHE A 414 3.32 -1.72 -12.33
C PHE A 414 3.69 -3.20 -12.29
N ILE A 415 2.87 -4.07 -12.90
CA ILE A 415 3.18 -5.51 -12.95
C ILE A 415 4.54 -5.75 -13.61
N ASN A 416 4.82 -5.06 -14.71
CA ASN A 416 6.09 -5.20 -15.43
C ASN A 416 7.25 -4.60 -14.62
N GLY A 417 7.08 -3.40 -14.05
CA GLY A 417 8.09 -2.76 -13.22
C GLY A 417 8.45 -3.57 -11.98
N ILE A 418 7.44 -4.03 -11.21
CA ILE A 418 7.67 -4.77 -9.97
C ILE A 418 8.27 -6.15 -10.25
N ALA A 419 7.90 -6.79 -11.36
CA ALA A 419 8.51 -8.04 -11.79
C ALA A 419 9.99 -7.84 -12.19
N ALA A 420 10.31 -6.75 -12.90
CA ALA A 420 11.69 -6.39 -13.24
C ALA A 420 12.53 -6.12 -11.99
N LEU A 421 11.99 -5.37 -11.03
CA LEU A 421 12.63 -5.15 -9.73
C LEU A 421 12.88 -6.46 -8.98
N ALA A 422 11.89 -7.35 -8.95
CA ALA A 422 11.99 -8.62 -8.26
C ALA A 422 13.05 -9.54 -8.89
N ALA A 423 13.16 -9.53 -10.23
CA ALA A 423 14.14 -10.30 -10.98
C ALA A 423 15.60 -9.84 -10.73
N GLY A 424 15.81 -8.55 -10.50
CA GLY A 424 17.10 -7.99 -10.11
C GLY A 424 17.51 -8.34 -8.67
N ASP A 425 18.70 -7.90 -8.25
CA ASP A 425 19.25 -8.16 -6.90
C ASP A 425 19.23 -6.92 -5.99
N ALA A 426 18.65 -5.80 -6.45
CA ALA A 426 18.56 -4.56 -5.69
C ALA A 426 17.88 -4.78 -4.32
N PRO A 427 18.40 -4.18 -3.23
CA PRO A 427 17.87 -4.40 -1.89
C PRO A 427 16.51 -3.74 -1.72
N VAL A 428 15.48 -4.54 -1.37
CA VAL A 428 14.10 -4.10 -1.14
C VAL A 428 13.62 -4.48 0.27
N PRO A 429 14.22 -3.93 1.34
CA PRO A 429 13.93 -4.36 2.72
C PRO A 429 12.48 -4.10 3.16
N HIS A 430 11.77 -3.21 2.46
CA HIS A 430 10.35 -2.90 2.68
C HIS A 430 9.41 -3.87 1.92
N LEU A 431 9.92 -4.73 1.04
CA LEU A 431 9.16 -5.72 0.24
C LEU A 431 9.56 -7.17 0.59
N PRO A 432 9.14 -7.70 1.74
CA PRO A 432 9.47 -9.07 2.13
C PRO A 432 8.93 -10.13 1.16
N SER A 433 7.88 -9.84 0.37
CA SER A 433 7.38 -10.75 -0.67
C SER A 433 8.41 -11.03 -1.76
N ILE A 434 9.07 -9.98 -2.28
CA ILE A 434 10.14 -10.12 -3.25
C ILE A 434 11.30 -10.93 -2.66
N ALA A 435 11.67 -10.68 -1.40
CA ALA A 435 12.71 -11.46 -0.73
C ALA A 435 12.35 -12.97 -0.62
N ARG A 436 11.07 -13.29 -0.33
CA ARG A 436 10.58 -14.67 -0.33
C ARG A 436 10.63 -15.30 -1.72
N TRP A 437 10.12 -14.60 -2.73
CA TRP A 437 10.13 -15.06 -4.12
C TRP A 437 11.55 -15.28 -4.63
N ARG A 438 12.48 -14.36 -4.32
CA ARG A 438 13.91 -14.48 -4.67
C ARG A 438 14.58 -15.71 -4.05
N GLY A 439 14.07 -16.21 -2.92
CA GLY A 439 14.54 -17.44 -2.27
C GLY A 439 13.89 -18.72 -2.80
N GLY A 440 12.89 -18.62 -3.68
CA GLY A 440 12.26 -19.73 -4.39
C GLY A 440 13.01 -20.15 -5.66
N ASP A 441 12.33 -20.89 -6.55
CA ASP A 441 12.90 -21.35 -7.82
C ASP A 441 12.91 -20.29 -8.93
N ARG A 442 12.15 -19.19 -8.76
CA ARG A 442 11.97 -18.11 -9.74
C ARG A 442 11.50 -18.61 -11.11
N ALA A 443 10.71 -19.69 -11.15
CA ALA A 443 10.23 -20.29 -12.39
C ALA A 443 9.25 -19.39 -13.15
N GLU A 444 8.38 -18.70 -12.43
CA GLU A 444 7.43 -17.71 -12.97
C GLU A 444 7.83 -16.30 -12.52
N PRO A 445 7.60 -15.26 -13.35
CA PRO A 445 7.79 -13.87 -12.95
C PRO A 445 7.05 -13.54 -11.66
N TYR A 446 7.61 -12.63 -10.86
CA TYR A 446 6.96 -12.18 -9.63
C TYR A 446 5.59 -11.53 -9.94
N ASP A 447 4.52 -12.10 -9.38
CA ASP A 447 3.16 -11.58 -9.50
C ASP A 447 2.74 -10.95 -8.15
N PRO A 448 2.53 -9.61 -8.08
CA PRO A 448 2.11 -8.96 -6.85
C PRO A 448 0.75 -9.44 -6.35
N ASN A 449 -0.17 -9.86 -7.24
CA ASN A 449 -1.50 -10.31 -6.82
C ASN A 449 -1.47 -11.70 -6.15
N ALA A 450 -0.46 -12.52 -6.45
CA ALA A 450 -0.29 -13.84 -5.88
C ALA A 450 0.67 -13.88 -4.67
N GLU A 451 1.77 -13.12 -4.74
CA GLU A 451 2.91 -13.24 -3.82
C GLU A 451 2.97 -12.16 -2.73
N ALA A 452 2.39 -10.98 -2.99
CA ALA A 452 2.47 -9.85 -2.09
C ALA A 452 1.62 -10.05 -0.83
N SER A 453 2.13 -9.57 0.30
CA SER A 453 1.30 -9.47 1.50
C SER A 453 0.23 -8.39 1.34
N ARG A 454 -0.86 -8.50 2.11
CA ARG A 454 -1.88 -7.45 2.19
C ARG A 454 -1.28 -6.07 2.54
N GLN A 455 -0.22 -6.03 3.34
CA GLN A 455 0.43 -4.77 3.71
C GLN A 455 1.20 -4.14 2.54
N GLU A 456 1.88 -4.95 1.73
CA GLU A 456 2.53 -4.48 0.50
C GLU A 456 1.50 -4.03 -0.53
N MET A 457 0.39 -4.77 -0.66
CA MET A 457 -0.71 -4.40 -1.56
C MET A 457 -1.34 -3.04 -1.22
N ARG A 458 -1.30 -2.62 0.06
CA ARG A 458 -1.74 -1.27 0.51
C ARG A 458 -0.80 -0.13 0.09
N SER A 459 0.36 -0.45 -0.48
CA SER A 459 1.21 0.51 -1.19
C SER A 459 1.18 0.27 -2.70
N PHE A 460 1.12 -1.00 -3.15
CA PHE A 460 1.15 -1.34 -4.58
C PHE A 460 -0.04 -0.78 -5.35
N VAL A 461 -1.23 -0.73 -4.76
CA VAL A 461 -2.40 -0.09 -5.41
C VAL A 461 -2.18 1.39 -5.73
N CYS A 462 -1.37 2.09 -4.92
CA CYS A 462 -0.95 3.48 -5.17
C CYS A 462 0.19 3.53 -6.19
N GLY A 463 1.16 2.60 -6.07
CA GLY A 463 2.28 2.45 -7.00
C GLY A 463 1.86 2.11 -8.43
N GLN A 464 0.60 1.75 -8.67
CA GLN A 464 0.06 1.64 -10.03
C GLN A 464 0.21 2.93 -10.86
N CYS A 465 0.21 4.09 -10.18
CA CYS A 465 0.23 5.40 -10.82
C CYS A 465 1.28 6.35 -10.23
N HIS A 466 1.52 6.30 -8.92
CA HIS A 466 2.36 7.26 -8.18
C HIS A 466 3.84 6.84 -8.19
N VAL A 467 4.43 6.89 -9.39
CA VAL A 467 5.76 6.36 -9.73
C VAL A 467 6.43 7.18 -10.82
N GLU A 468 7.73 7.02 -10.99
CA GLU A 468 8.48 7.45 -12.17
C GLU A 468 8.16 6.57 -13.37
N TYR A 469 8.02 7.19 -14.54
CA TYR A 469 7.75 6.46 -15.77
C TYR A 469 8.16 7.21 -17.04
N TYR A 470 8.33 6.44 -18.11
CA TYR A 470 8.23 6.96 -19.48
C TYR A 470 6.80 6.85 -20.02
N CYS A 471 6.18 7.96 -20.48
CA CYS A 471 4.80 7.96 -21.02
C CYS A 471 4.63 8.59 -22.42
N ALA A 472 5.67 8.63 -23.25
CA ALA A 472 5.53 9.10 -24.64
C ALA A 472 5.32 7.93 -25.62
N ASN A 473 5.36 8.19 -26.93
CA ASN A 473 4.88 7.26 -27.95
C ASN A 473 6.00 6.48 -28.68
N LYS A 474 7.27 6.63 -28.31
CA LYS A 474 8.36 5.90 -28.98
C LYS A 474 8.53 4.47 -28.50
N MET A 475 8.05 4.15 -27.31
CA MET A 475 8.04 2.81 -26.74
C MET A 475 6.85 2.64 -25.78
N THR A 476 6.62 1.42 -25.32
CA THR A 476 5.56 1.14 -24.34
C THR A 476 5.87 1.85 -23.01
N LEU A 477 4.83 2.30 -22.30
CA LEU A 477 5.00 2.91 -20.98
C LEU A 477 5.78 1.96 -20.06
N THR A 478 6.81 2.48 -19.41
CA THR A 478 7.80 1.67 -18.69
C THR A 478 8.16 2.34 -17.37
N PHE A 479 8.23 1.54 -16.30
CA PHE A 479 8.77 1.95 -15.00
C PHE A 479 10.24 1.50 -14.90
N PRO A 480 11.20 2.39 -14.60
CA PRO A 480 12.62 2.11 -14.67
C PRO A 480 13.17 1.39 -13.42
N TRP A 481 12.64 0.22 -13.10
CA TRP A 481 12.97 -0.47 -11.83
C TRP A 481 13.89 -1.70 -11.94
N SER A 482 14.45 -2.01 -13.11
CA SER A 482 15.30 -3.20 -13.29
C SER A 482 16.60 -3.12 -12.48
N ASN A 483 17.12 -1.90 -12.27
CA ASN A 483 18.35 -1.68 -11.51
C ASN A 483 18.08 -1.42 -10.01
N GLY A 484 16.84 -1.09 -9.64
CA GLY A 484 16.45 -0.77 -8.26
C GLY A 484 15.38 0.33 -8.20
N LEU A 485 15.13 0.85 -7.00
CA LEU A 485 14.15 1.92 -6.73
C LEU A 485 14.81 3.22 -6.22
N LYS A 486 16.13 3.34 -6.34
CA LYS A 486 16.80 4.61 -6.05
C LYS A 486 16.80 5.46 -7.31
N MET A 487 16.81 6.77 -7.10
CA MET A 487 16.95 7.76 -8.16
C MET A 487 18.13 7.47 -9.10
N GLU A 488 19.28 7.01 -8.58
CA GLU A 488 20.43 6.65 -9.40
C GLU A 488 20.26 5.32 -10.15
N ASP A 489 19.52 4.37 -9.58
CA ASP A 489 19.24 3.09 -10.23
C ASP A 489 18.34 3.33 -11.46
N GLU A 490 17.32 4.18 -11.29
CA GLU A 490 16.42 4.62 -12.37
C GLU A 490 17.16 5.45 -13.43
N GLU A 491 18.03 6.37 -13.03
CA GLU A 491 18.91 7.12 -13.96
C GLU A 491 19.77 6.17 -14.80
N GLN A 492 20.40 5.19 -14.15
CA GLN A 492 21.24 4.22 -14.83
C GLN A 492 20.42 3.41 -15.85
N GLN A 493 19.20 3.00 -15.50
CA GLN A 493 18.36 2.29 -16.46
C GLN A 493 18.02 3.15 -17.67
N TRP A 494 17.73 4.45 -17.48
CA TRP A 494 17.50 5.37 -18.59
C TRP A 494 18.76 5.61 -19.45
N GLU A 495 19.95 5.60 -18.85
CA GLU A 495 21.22 5.63 -19.58
C GLU A 495 21.45 4.37 -20.44
N GLU A 496 21.02 3.21 -19.94
CA GLU A 496 21.14 1.92 -20.62
C GLU A 496 20.04 1.69 -21.66
N THR A 497 18.97 2.50 -21.63
CA THR A 497 17.80 2.34 -22.49
C THR A 497 18.04 2.90 -23.89
N THR A 498 17.66 2.12 -24.90
CA THR A 498 17.58 2.57 -26.29
C THR A 498 16.15 2.47 -26.79
N PHE A 499 15.70 3.45 -27.58
CA PHE A 499 14.41 3.36 -28.26
C PHE A 499 14.41 2.20 -29.29
N PRO A 500 13.23 1.71 -29.72
CA PRO A 500 13.12 0.64 -30.71
C PRO A 500 13.80 0.93 -32.06
N ASP A 501 14.05 2.19 -32.39
CA ASP A 501 14.79 2.63 -33.58
C ASP A 501 16.33 2.60 -33.41
N GLY A 502 16.82 2.22 -32.23
CA GLY A 502 18.24 2.15 -31.86
C GLY A 502 18.83 3.48 -31.38
N SER A 503 18.03 4.55 -31.28
CA SER A 503 18.51 5.82 -30.72
C SER A 503 18.58 5.79 -29.19
N GLU A 504 19.51 6.57 -28.62
CA GLU A 504 19.65 6.74 -27.17
C GLU A 504 18.37 7.34 -26.57
N PHE A 505 18.03 6.89 -25.36
CA PHE A 505 16.88 7.41 -24.64
C PHE A 505 17.11 8.86 -24.20
N TYR A 506 16.08 9.68 -24.39
CA TYR A 506 15.88 10.98 -23.74
C TYR A 506 14.42 11.40 -23.96
N ASP A 507 13.83 12.13 -23.02
CA ASP A 507 12.46 12.64 -23.16
C ASP A 507 12.40 13.83 -24.12
N TYR A 508 13.34 14.76 -23.98
CA TYR A 508 13.43 15.94 -24.82
C TYR A 508 14.86 16.48 -24.90
N LYS A 509 15.10 17.27 -25.94
CA LYS A 509 16.26 18.16 -26.00
C LYS A 509 15.90 19.46 -25.32
N HIS A 510 16.68 19.87 -24.33
CA HIS A 510 16.46 21.09 -23.58
C HIS A 510 16.43 22.31 -24.52
N GLY A 511 15.34 23.08 -24.47
CA GLY A 511 15.05 24.12 -25.44
C GLY A 511 16.02 25.30 -25.43
N GLU A 512 16.72 25.53 -24.32
CA GLU A 512 17.75 26.59 -24.24
C GLU A 512 19.12 26.08 -24.68
N THR A 513 19.56 24.93 -24.15
CA THR A 513 20.96 24.47 -24.30
C THR A 513 21.15 23.43 -25.40
N GLY A 514 20.12 22.66 -25.74
CA GLY A 514 20.17 21.55 -26.68
C GLY A 514 20.56 20.19 -26.08
N ALA A 515 20.89 20.15 -24.79
CA ALA A 515 21.27 18.93 -24.08
C ALA A 515 20.11 17.89 -24.09
N PRO A 516 20.39 16.58 -24.24
CA PRO A 516 19.39 15.53 -24.04
C PRO A 516 19.06 15.41 -22.54
N ILE A 517 17.78 15.44 -22.18
CA ILE A 517 17.30 15.47 -20.78
C ILE A 517 16.23 14.41 -20.54
N TYR A 518 16.21 13.88 -19.32
CA TYR A 518 15.17 13.02 -18.77
C TYR A 518 14.15 13.85 -17.98
N LYS A 519 12.87 13.50 -18.08
CA LYS A 519 11.81 14.04 -17.24
C LYS A 519 11.54 13.04 -16.11
N VAL A 520 11.35 13.53 -14.89
CA VAL A 520 10.86 12.70 -13.78
C VAL A 520 9.38 12.95 -13.52
N GLN A 521 8.54 11.94 -13.36
CA GLN A 521 7.14 12.03 -13.01
C GLN A 521 6.95 11.48 -11.60
N HIS A 522 6.35 12.30 -10.71
CA HIS A 522 5.86 11.95 -9.37
C HIS A 522 6.34 10.61 -8.76
N PRO A 523 7.63 10.50 -8.38
CA PRO A 523 8.26 9.25 -7.95
C PRO A 523 7.97 8.96 -6.47
N GLU A 524 6.68 8.98 -6.08
CA GLU A 524 6.30 8.81 -4.67
C GLU A 524 6.63 7.43 -4.14
N PHE A 525 6.35 6.36 -4.90
CA PHE A 525 6.62 4.99 -4.45
C PHE A 525 8.11 4.76 -4.24
N GLU A 526 8.93 5.23 -5.17
CA GLU A 526 10.38 5.10 -5.16
C GLU A 526 10.98 5.92 -4.02
N LEU A 527 10.62 7.20 -3.87
CA LEU A 527 11.13 8.02 -2.77
C LEU A 527 10.63 7.53 -1.41
N TRP A 528 9.35 7.16 -1.27
CA TRP A 528 8.81 6.55 -0.04
C TRP A 528 9.59 5.31 0.36
N SER A 529 9.98 4.47 -0.60
CA SER A 529 10.71 3.24 -0.36
C SER A 529 12.09 3.45 0.30
N GLN A 530 12.67 4.65 0.15
CA GLN A 530 13.93 5.04 0.79
C GLN A 530 13.75 5.50 2.24
N GLY A 531 12.53 5.87 2.62
CA GLY A 531 12.16 6.47 3.90
C GLY A 531 12.02 5.50 5.07
N ILE A 532 12.01 6.05 6.29
CA ILE A 532 11.89 5.27 7.53
C ILE A 532 10.51 4.60 7.67
N HIS A 533 9.45 5.22 7.14
CA HIS A 533 8.10 4.67 7.20
C HIS A 533 8.00 3.38 6.37
N ALA A 534 8.48 3.38 5.13
CA ALA A 534 8.54 2.18 4.30
C ALA A 534 9.40 1.09 4.94
N ARG A 535 10.61 1.45 5.41
CA ARG A 535 11.52 0.52 6.13
C ARG A 535 10.90 -0.09 7.39
N SER A 536 9.92 0.59 7.98
CA SER A 536 9.16 0.14 9.15
C SER A 536 7.85 -0.58 8.77
N GLY A 537 7.61 -0.83 7.49
CA GLY A 537 6.41 -1.52 6.99
C GLY A 537 5.14 -0.68 6.98
N VAL A 538 5.22 0.65 7.08
CA VAL A 538 4.06 1.56 7.03
C VAL A 538 3.68 1.81 5.56
N SER A 539 2.47 1.40 5.17
CA SER A 539 1.99 1.50 3.78
C SER A 539 1.43 2.89 3.44
N CYS A 540 1.29 3.22 2.15
CA CYS A 540 0.63 4.45 1.69
C CYS A 540 -0.77 4.62 2.33
N SER A 541 -1.59 3.55 2.31
CA SER A 541 -2.91 3.55 2.92
C SER A 541 -2.93 3.66 4.45
N ASP A 542 -1.80 3.54 5.17
CA ASP A 542 -1.80 3.76 6.62
C ASP A 542 -1.94 5.25 6.95
N CYS A 543 -1.44 6.14 6.08
CA CYS A 543 -1.48 7.59 6.26
C CYS A 543 -2.56 8.27 5.40
N HIS A 544 -2.71 7.85 4.13
CA HIS A 544 -3.61 8.49 3.18
C HIS A 544 -5.02 7.90 3.14
N MET A 545 -5.20 6.70 3.69
CA MET A 545 -6.50 6.02 3.81
C MET A 545 -6.68 5.45 5.22
N PRO A 546 -6.49 6.28 6.28
CA PRO A 546 -6.48 5.78 7.64
C PRO A 546 -7.85 5.19 8.00
N TYR A 547 -7.84 4.23 8.92
CA TYR A 547 -9.08 3.66 9.40
C TYR A 547 -9.89 4.68 10.20
N GLN A 548 -11.18 4.79 9.90
CA GLN A 548 -12.14 5.60 10.61
C GLN A 548 -13.25 4.75 11.22
N ARG A 549 -13.86 5.25 12.29
CA ARG A 549 -15.04 4.63 12.91
C ARG A 549 -16.31 5.33 12.43
N VAL A 550 -17.19 4.56 11.80
CA VAL A 550 -18.54 5.00 11.44
C VAL A 550 -19.54 4.08 12.15
N GLY A 551 -20.15 4.58 13.22
CA GLY A 551 -20.94 3.76 14.13
C GLY A 551 -20.08 2.64 14.76
N ALA A 552 -20.50 1.39 14.61
CA ALA A 552 -19.76 0.21 15.07
C ALA A 552 -18.74 -0.32 14.03
N MET A 553 -18.74 0.22 12.82
CA MET A 553 -17.91 -0.27 11.73
C MET A 553 -16.56 0.47 11.68
N LYS A 554 -15.51 -0.27 11.35
CA LYS A 554 -14.19 0.27 11.00
C LYS A 554 -14.07 0.25 9.48
N ILE A 555 -13.95 1.43 8.88
CA ILE A 555 -13.84 1.59 7.42
C ILE A 555 -12.50 2.25 7.08
N SER A 556 -11.95 1.99 5.91
CA SER A 556 -10.83 2.77 5.39
C SER A 556 -11.37 4.07 4.81
N ASP A 557 -10.76 5.20 5.17
CA ASP A 557 -11.04 6.48 4.51
C ASP A 557 -10.65 6.39 3.03
N HIS A 558 -11.54 6.77 2.13
CA HIS A 558 -11.28 6.84 0.68
C HIS A 558 -11.18 8.28 0.17
N ASP A 559 -11.24 9.26 1.08
CA ASP A 559 -10.94 10.66 0.80
C ASP A 559 -9.42 10.86 0.74
N VAL A 560 -8.79 10.35 -0.32
CA VAL A 560 -7.32 10.40 -0.50
C VAL A 560 -6.88 11.86 -0.66
N ARG A 561 -6.22 12.39 0.37
CA ARG A 561 -5.73 13.77 0.45
C ARG A 561 -4.51 13.88 1.35
N SER A 562 -4.09 15.12 1.63
CA SER A 562 -3.03 15.40 2.62
C SER A 562 -3.37 14.81 3.99
N PRO A 563 -2.51 13.93 4.57
CA PRO A 563 -2.70 13.37 5.90
C PRO A 563 -2.70 14.44 7.02
N LEU A 564 -2.15 15.62 6.74
CA LEU A 564 -2.17 16.75 7.67
C LEU A 564 -3.58 17.27 7.96
N GLU A 565 -4.58 16.96 7.14
CA GLU A 565 -5.98 17.31 7.42
C GLU A 565 -6.63 16.36 8.44
N ASN A 566 -5.99 15.24 8.76
CA ASN A 566 -6.50 14.24 9.71
C ASN A 566 -5.36 13.55 10.49
N ILE A 567 -4.54 14.36 11.17
CA ILE A 567 -3.35 13.88 11.91
C ILE A 567 -3.74 12.85 12.98
N ASN A 568 -4.91 12.99 13.60
CA ASN A 568 -5.39 12.04 14.60
C ASN A 568 -5.48 10.61 14.04
N ALA A 569 -6.17 10.42 12.91
CA ALA A 569 -6.33 9.11 12.31
C ALA A 569 -5.07 8.64 11.56
N ALA A 570 -4.37 9.56 10.87
CA ALA A 570 -3.22 9.22 10.04
C ALA A 570 -1.93 8.96 10.83
N CYS A 571 -1.71 9.65 11.95
CA CYS A 571 -0.43 9.64 12.66
C CYS A 571 -0.55 9.12 14.09
N GLN A 572 -1.58 9.52 14.85
CA GLN A 572 -1.62 9.27 16.30
C GLN A 572 -1.95 7.83 16.71
N ASN A 573 -2.30 6.98 15.75
CA ASN A 573 -2.34 5.53 15.94
C ASN A 573 -0.95 4.95 16.28
N CYS A 574 0.13 5.59 15.81
CA CYS A 574 1.52 5.18 16.06
C CYS A 574 2.30 6.21 16.89
N HIS A 575 1.96 7.50 16.78
CA HIS A 575 2.70 8.60 17.39
C HIS A 575 1.95 9.22 18.58
N HIS A 576 2.52 9.13 19.78
CA HIS A 576 1.91 9.67 21.01
C HIS A 576 2.20 11.16 21.27
N GLN A 577 2.61 11.90 20.23
CA GLN A 577 2.84 13.34 20.30
C GLN A 577 1.54 14.11 20.01
N SER A 578 1.49 15.39 20.39
CA SER A 578 0.34 16.25 20.07
C SER A 578 0.23 16.47 18.56
N GLU A 579 -0.98 16.74 18.05
CA GLU A 579 -1.16 17.05 16.62
C GLU A 579 -0.36 18.28 16.19
N SER A 580 -0.22 19.28 17.07
CA SER A 580 0.59 20.47 16.81
C SER A 580 2.08 20.14 16.67
N ASP A 581 2.62 19.25 17.51
CA ASP A 581 4.04 18.86 17.42
C ASP A 581 4.31 18.04 16.15
N LEU A 582 3.38 17.14 15.80
CA LEU A 582 3.47 16.36 14.57
C LEU A 582 3.40 17.27 13.34
N ARG A 583 2.44 18.19 13.30
CA ARG A 583 2.32 19.18 12.22
C ARG A 583 3.59 20.01 12.08
N LEU A 584 4.10 20.58 13.17
CA LEU A 584 5.32 21.38 13.17
C LEU A 584 6.52 20.60 12.62
N ARG A 585 6.63 19.31 12.97
CA ARG A 585 7.70 18.45 12.45
C ARG A 585 7.59 18.25 10.94
N VAL A 586 6.40 17.97 10.42
CA VAL A 586 6.17 17.84 8.98
C VAL A 586 6.48 19.16 8.27
N GLU A 587 5.94 20.28 8.76
CA GLU A 587 6.19 21.61 8.18
C GLU A 587 7.67 21.98 8.18
N THR A 588 8.43 21.61 9.23
CA THR A 588 9.88 21.85 9.29
C THR A 588 10.62 21.06 8.21
N ILE A 589 10.28 19.79 8.01
CA ILE A 589 10.87 18.94 6.96
C ILE A 589 10.58 19.55 5.58
N GLN A 590 9.31 19.87 5.32
CA GLN A 590 8.88 20.43 4.04
C GLN A 590 9.50 21.80 3.77
N ALA A 591 9.64 22.66 4.78
CA ALA A 591 10.29 23.96 4.66
C ALA A 591 11.80 23.83 4.37
N ASN A 592 12.49 22.88 5.00
CA ASN A 592 13.91 22.62 4.72
C ASN A 592 14.10 22.07 3.31
N ASN A 593 13.25 21.14 2.89
CA ASN A 593 13.25 20.60 1.53
C ASN A 593 13.04 21.71 0.50
N GLN A 594 12.03 22.57 0.69
CA GLN A 594 11.77 23.70 -0.20
C GLN A 594 12.98 24.65 -0.29
N GLN A 595 13.62 24.97 0.83
CA GLN A 595 14.81 25.83 0.82
C GLN A 595 15.99 25.23 0.04
N LEU A 596 16.18 23.91 0.12
CA LEU A 596 17.20 23.22 -0.67
C LEU A 596 16.82 23.17 -2.16
N LEU A 597 15.54 22.95 -2.45
CA LEU A 597 15.00 22.92 -3.80
C LEU A 597 15.17 24.28 -4.49
N ASP A 598 14.88 25.38 -3.81
CA ASP A 598 15.08 26.75 -4.33
C ASP A 598 16.57 27.04 -4.63
N ARG A 599 17.48 26.51 -3.81
CA ARG A 599 18.94 26.62 -4.03
C ARG A 599 19.40 25.78 -5.22
N ALA A 600 18.87 24.57 -5.37
CA ALA A 600 19.11 23.70 -6.51
C ALA A 600 18.58 24.32 -7.81
N ALA A 601 17.37 24.86 -7.79
CA ALA A 601 16.79 25.60 -8.91
C ALA A 601 17.64 26.82 -9.30
N THR A 602 18.12 27.60 -8.32
CA THR A 602 19.02 28.73 -8.58
C THR A 602 20.32 28.24 -9.25
N ALA A 603 20.98 27.24 -8.68
CA ALA A 603 22.21 26.68 -9.24
C ALA A 603 21.99 26.15 -10.68
N MET A 604 20.88 25.46 -10.92
CA MET A 604 20.49 24.94 -12.23
C MET A 604 20.30 26.08 -13.24
N THR A 605 19.57 27.15 -12.89
CA THR A 605 19.37 28.28 -13.81
C THR A 605 20.67 29.03 -14.12
N GLU A 606 21.57 29.20 -13.14
CA GLU A 606 22.88 29.82 -13.34
C GLU A 606 23.83 28.92 -14.16
N MET A 607 23.69 27.59 -14.05
CA MET A 607 24.34 26.63 -14.94
C MET A 607 23.86 26.81 -16.37
N LEU A 608 22.54 26.86 -16.61
CA LEU A 608 21.98 27.07 -17.95
C LEU A 608 22.51 28.36 -18.58
N ASP A 609 22.53 29.46 -17.82
CA ASP A 609 23.09 30.74 -18.27
C ASP A 609 24.57 30.60 -18.64
N ALA A 610 25.37 29.92 -17.82
CA ALA A 610 26.78 29.69 -18.11
C ALA A 610 26.99 28.85 -19.39
N ILE A 611 26.18 27.82 -19.64
CA ILE A 611 26.22 27.04 -20.88
C ILE A 611 25.86 27.93 -22.07
N LEU A 612 24.78 28.71 -22.00
CA LEU A 612 24.37 29.64 -23.06
C LEU A 612 25.45 30.66 -23.40
N TYR A 613 26.11 31.25 -22.40
CA TYR A 613 27.23 32.16 -22.61
C TYR A 613 28.41 31.47 -23.31
N ALA A 614 28.63 30.18 -23.08
CA ALA A 614 29.70 29.43 -23.74
C ALA A 614 29.36 29.20 -25.22
N LYS A 615 28.11 28.86 -25.52
CA LYS A 615 27.62 28.74 -26.91
C LYS A 615 27.75 30.05 -27.69
N VAL A 616 27.38 31.18 -27.09
CA VAL A 616 27.55 32.51 -27.71
C VAL A 616 29.04 32.88 -27.88
N SER A 617 29.94 32.26 -27.10
CA SER A 617 31.39 32.40 -27.24
C SER A 617 31.99 31.39 -28.23
N GLU A 618 31.18 30.81 -29.11
CA GLU A 618 31.57 29.85 -30.16
C GLU A 618 32.20 28.54 -29.62
N ALA A 619 31.87 28.14 -28.39
CA ALA A 619 32.21 26.81 -27.89
C ALA A 619 31.59 25.72 -28.78
N SER A 620 32.38 24.71 -29.18
CA SER A 620 31.86 23.59 -29.95
C SER A 620 30.98 22.69 -29.08
N GLU A 621 30.07 21.94 -29.71
CA GLU A 621 29.25 20.95 -29.00
C GLU A 621 30.12 19.88 -28.30
N GLU A 622 31.28 19.54 -28.88
CA GLU A 622 32.26 18.62 -28.27
C GLU A 622 32.86 19.19 -26.97
N GLN A 623 33.15 20.50 -26.93
CA GLN A 623 33.63 21.15 -25.71
C GLN A 623 32.56 21.21 -24.62
N LEU A 624 31.27 21.21 -24.99
CA LEU A 624 30.14 21.29 -24.07
C LEU A 624 29.60 19.94 -23.62
N GLN A 625 30.08 18.84 -24.19
CA GLN A 625 29.56 17.50 -23.92
C GLN A 625 29.57 17.15 -22.43
N GLU A 626 30.68 17.39 -21.73
CA GLU A 626 30.79 17.16 -20.28
C GLU A 626 29.83 18.07 -19.47
N ALA A 627 29.64 19.32 -19.92
CA ALA A 627 28.69 20.23 -19.29
C ALA A 627 27.23 19.79 -19.51
N TYR A 628 26.90 19.18 -20.65
CA TYR A 628 25.57 18.63 -20.92
C TYR A 628 25.28 17.37 -20.10
N GLU A 629 26.27 16.51 -19.88
CA GLU A 629 26.13 15.34 -19.01
C GLU A 629 25.85 15.76 -17.57
N LEU A 630 26.59 16.74 -17.06
CA LEU A 630 26.36 17.31 -15.73
C LEU A 630 25.03 18.07 -15.66
N GLN A 631 24.63 18.76 -16.74
CA GLN A 631 23.30 19.38 -16.85
C GLN A 631 22.20 18.33 -16.71
N ARG A 632 22.27 17.22 -17.46
CA ARG A 632 21.31 16.12 -17.41
C ARG A 632 21.20 15.56 -16.00
N LYS A 633 22.33 15.25 -15.36
CA LYS A 633 22.37 14.75 -13.97
C LYS A 633 21.74 15.73 -12.99
N ALA A 634 22.15 17.00 -13.05
CA ALA A 634 21.65 18.05 -12.17
C ALA A 634 20.13 18.25 -12.29
N MET A 635 19.62 18.27 -13.52
CA MET A 635 18.20 18.42 -13.82
C MET A 635 17.40 17.19 -13.41
N TRP A 636 17.90 15.97 -13.64
CA TRP A 636 17.26 14.73 -13.18
C TRP A 636 17.02 14.75 -11.66
N ARG A 637 18.06 15.06 -10.87
CA ARG A 637 17.95 15.17 -9.40
C ARG A 637 17.00 16.26 -8.92
N LEU A 638 17.05 17.45 -9.54
CA LEU A 638 16.14 18.54 -9.21
C LEU A 638 14.69 18.15 -9.52
N ASP A 639 14.46 17.59 -10.70
CA ASP A 639 13.13 17.19 -11.16
C ASP A 639 12.56 16.09 -10.25
N TYR A 640 13.38 15.10 -9.88
CA TYR A 640 12.99 13.98 -9.01
C TYR A 640 12.33 14.45 -7.72
N ILE A 641 12.93 15.43 -7.03
CA ILE A 641 12.38 15.96 -5.79
C ILE A 641 11.29 17.00 -6.03
N SER A 642 11.32 17.73 -7.14
CA SER A 642 10.28 18.72 -7.45
C SER A 642 8.96 18.11 -7.94
N SER A 643 9.04 16.92 -8.53
CA SER A 643 7.90 16.18 -9.05
C SER A 643 7.27 15.29 -7.98
N GLU A 644 7.99 14.93 -6.92
CA GLU A 644 7.46 14.21 -5.75
C GLU A 644 6.64 15.12 -4.82
N ASN A 645 5.43 14.67 -4.44
CA ASN A 645 4.43 15.54 -3.83
C ASN A 645 4.50 15.67 -2.29
N SER A 646 5.28 14.86 -1.58
CA SER A 646 5.38 14.94 -0.11
C SER A 646 6.21 16.12 0.38
N ARG A 647 6.93 16.78 -0.54
CA ARG A 647 7.93 17.82 -0.25
C ARG A 647 9.02 17.29 0.69
N GLY A 648 9.49 16.08 0.39
CA GLY A 648 10.55 15.40 1.13
C GLY A 648 10.11 14.68 2.40
N PHE A 649 8.84 14.74 2.82
CA PHE A 649 8.40 14.04 4.04
C PHE A 649 8.53 12.51 3.95
N HIS A 650 8.33 11.93 2.76
CA HIS A 650 8.43 10.50 2.55
C HIS A 650 9.83 9.95 2.84
N ALA A 651 10.88 10.66 2.44
CA ALA A 651 12.27 10.34 2.76
C ALA A 651 13.15 11.61 2.85
N ASP A 652 13.12 12.25 4.02
CA ASP A 652 13.68 13.59 4.25
C ASP A 652 15.18 13.71 4.02
N GLN A 653 15.97 12.78 4.56
CA GLN A 653 17.42 12.76 4.36
C GLN A 653 17.82 12.45 2.91
N GLU A 654 17.04 11.59 2.25
CA GLU A 654 17.30 11.21 0.87
C GLU A 654 16.98 12.35 -0.08
N ALA A 655 15.85 13.01 0.10
CA ALA A 655 15.48 14.20 -0.66
C ALA A 655 16.54 15.31 -0.52
N ALA A 656 17.05 15.54 0.70
CA ALA A 656 18.11 16.51 0.94
C ALA A 656 19.43 16.14 0.24
N ARG A 657 19.81 14.84 0.23
CA ARG A 657 21.01 14.35 -0.47
C ARG A 657 20.89 14.56 -1.98
N ILE A 658 19.76 14.17 -2.58
CA ILE A 658 19.50 14.32 -4.01
C ILE A 658 19.55 15.79 -4.44
N LEU A 659 18.95 16.69 -3.66
CA LEU A 659 19.03 18.14 -3.92
C LEU A 659 20.45 18.70 -3.77
N ALA A 660 21.24 18.20 -2.81
CA ALA A 660 22.63 18.59 -2.66
C ALA A 660 23.48 18.18 -3.88
N GLU A 661 23.25 16.99 -4.43
CA GLU A 661 23.89 16.55 -5.68
C GLU A 661 23.46 17.39 -6.87
N SER A 662 22.17 17.74 -6.96
CA SER A 662 21.69 18.65 -8.01
C SER A 662 22.43 20.00 -7.98
N ILE A 663 22.62 20.56 -6.77
CA ILE A 663 23.40 21.79 -6.59
C ILE A 663 24.85 21.57 -7.04
N ASP A 664 25.49 20.50 -6.60
CA ASP A 664 26.90 20.21 -6.91
C ASP A 664 27.12 20.04 -8.42
N TYR A 665 26.34 19.18 -9.09
CA TYR A 665 26.46 18.98 -10.54
C TYR A 665 26.14 20.25 -11.33
N SER A 666 25.17 21.05 -10.88
CA SER A 666 24.92 22.36 -11.49
C SER A 666 26.15 23.27 -11.41
N ARG A 667 26.82 23.31 -10.25
CA ARG A 667 28.02 24.14 -10.04
C ARG A 667 29.23 23.62 -10.82
N GLN A 668 29.40 22.31 -10.94
CA GLN A 668 30.44 21.71 -11.77
C GLN A 668 30.24 22.05 -13.25
N ALA A 669 29.03 21.87 -13.79
CA ALA A 669 28.68 22.24 -15.15
C ALA A 669 28.88 23.75 -15.41
N GLN A 670 28.46 24.58 -14.47
CA GLN A 670 28.67 26.03 -14.52
C GLN A 670 30.17 26.37 -14.59
N ALA A 671 31.00 25.74 -13.75
CA ALA A 671 32.44 25.96 -13.73
C ALA A 671 33.12 25.50 -15.03
N LEU A 672 32.71 24.36 -15.61
CA LEU A 672 33.21 23.90 -16.91
C LEU A 672 32.85 24.88 -18.03
N ALA A 673 31.58 25.31 -18.11
CA ALA A 673 31.14 26.28 -19.10
C ALA A 673 31.86 27.64 -18.97
N LEU A 674 32.19 28.05 -17.74
CA LEU A 674 33.01 29.23 -17.47
C LEU A 674 34.49 29.03 -17.84
N LYS A 675 35.03 27.83 -17.68
CA LYS A 675 36.42 27.51 -18.05
C LYS A 675 36.62 27.55 -19.57
N ILE A 676 35.64 27.08 -20.34
CA ILE A 676 35.70 27.07 -21.82
C ILE A 676 35.89 28.49 -22.40
N ARG A 677 35.33 29.51 -21.74
CA ARG A 677 35.49 30.92 -22.15
C ARG A 677 36.73 31.61 -21.57
N ALA A 678 37.40 30.99 -20.60
CA ALA A 678 38.53 31.60 -19.91
C ALA A 678 39.81 31.47 -20.76
N PRO A 679 40.73 32.46 -20.69
CA PRO A 679 42.07 32.26 -21.24
C PRO A 679 42.77 31.11 -20.52
N GLU A 680 43.77 30.52 -21.18
CA GLU A 680 44.59 29.47 -20.58
C GLU A 680 45.20 29.97 -19.25
N PRO A 681 45.02 29.23 -18.14
CA PRO A 681 45.51 29.69 -16.85
C PRO A 681 47.05 29.70 -16.84
N PRO A 682 47.67 30.65 -16.11
CA PRO A 682 49.12 30.63 -15.92
C PRO A 682 49.56 29.36 -15.16
N SER A 683 50.78 28.89 -15.42
CA SER A 683 51.35 27.75 -14.69
C SER A 683 51.44 28.06 -13.18
N ILE A 684 51.12 27.06 -12.36
CA ILE A 684 51.26 27.11 -10.90
C ILE A 684 52.53 26.44 -10.40
N GLU A 685 53.39 25.93 -11.29
CA GLU A 685 54.61 25.19 -10.92
C GLU A 685 55.59 26.04 -10.10
N ASP A 686 55.66 27.33 -10.39
CA ASP A 686 56.52 28.28 -9.68
C ASP A 686 55.80 29.01 -8.53
N LEU A 687 54.55 28.63 -8.20
CA LEU A 687 53.81 29.25 -7.11
C LEU A 687 54.37 28.75 -5.78
N GLU A 688 54.91 29.67 -4.97
CA GLU A 688 55.39 29.35 -3.63
C GLU A 688 54.21 28.96 -2.72
N ILE A 689 54.03 27.66 -2.48
CA ILE A 689 53.00 27.13 -1.58
C ILE A 689 53.62 26.95 -0.19
N THR A 690 53.10 27.68 0.81
CA THR A 690 53.46 27.43 2.21
C THR A 690 52.93 26.04 2.61
N PRO A 691 53.78 25.11 3.08
CA PRO A 691 53.34 23.79 3.49
C PRO A 691 52.28 23.88 4.60
N VAL A 692 51.21 23.08 4.49
CA VAL A 692 50.23 22.94 5.57
C VAL A 692 50.88 22.11 6.68
N GLU A 693 51.24 22.75 7.80
CA GLU A 693 51.67 22.05 9.00
C GLU A 693 50.45 21.43 9.70
N GLY A 694 50.23 20.13 9.44
CA GLY A 694 49.26 19.34 10.20
C GLY A 694 49.69 19.23 11.67
N VAL A 695 48.74 19.39 12.59
CA VAL A 695 48.96 19.26 14.06
C VAL A 695 49.18 17.81 14.52
N THR A 696 49.08 16.84 13.62
CA THR A 696 49.33 15.43 13.89
C THR A 696 50.80 15.12 13.62
N PRO A 697 51.60 14.71 14.61
CA PRO A 697 52.99 14.32 14.38
C PRO A 697 53.04 13.19 13.35
N ASN A 698 53.77 13.39 12.26
CA ASN A 698 54.12 12.32 11.33
C ASN A 698 54.82 11.21 12.14
N ASN A 699 54.13 10.10 12.39
CA ASN A 699 54.73 8.92 12.99
C ASN A 699 55.36 8.09 11.86
N PRO A 700 56.69 8.06 11.70
CA PRO A 700 57.36 7.37 10.59
C PRO A 700 57.24 5.84 10.64
N GLN A 701 56.58 5.26 11.65
CA GLN A 701 56.47 3.81 11.82
C GLN A 701 55.31 3.14 11.06
N ARG A 702 54.55 3.87 10.23
CA ARG A 702 53.36 3.31 9.54
C ARG A 702 53.47 3.17 8.02
N LEU A 703 54.65 3.40 7.42
CA LEU A 703 54.85 3.32 5.97
C LEU A 703 55.49 2.01 5.47
N GLU A 704 55.62 0.97 6.31
CA GLU A 704 56.11 -0.36 5.89
C GLU A 704 55.06 -1.48 5.96
N ALA A 705 53.77 -1.13 6.09
CA ALA A 705 52.68 -2.10 5.98
C ALA A 705 51.45 -1.45 5.35
N ASP A 706 51.50 -1.27 4.03
CA ASP A 706 50.40 -1.51 3.09
C ASP A 706 50.93 -1.51 1.65
#